data_AF-A0A182IAW8-F1
#
_entry.id   AF-A0A182IAW8-F1
#
_cell.length_a   1.000
_cell.length_b   1.000
_cell.length_c   1.000
_cell.angle_alpha   90.00
_cell.angle_beta   90.00
_cell.angle_gamma   90.00
#
_symmetry.space_group_name_H-M   'P 1'
#
loop_
_entity.id
_entity.type
_entity.pdbx_description
1 polymer ?
#
loop_
_entity_poly.entity_id
_entity_poly.type
_entity_poly.pdbx_seq_one_letter_code
_entity_poly.pdbx_strand_id
1 'polypeptide(L)'
;MKILLPVVTVLLVLVLAPAGHGVAIGPGWLALSETTKVLLRIAVDVAEMQLGDSKPSPISFNQDLRIMHTIQTLSAEMRESQTAMVDILGQRVHDVIESFGHRNRLVERLEKLYMIVRLVERREASMYQLLRTDTPVEQLTLTQFAQATVDVSKSDSVIELLHNLELLVTGSTQVLLPPGRQDIFSQLNECAAIIHMAMGGSIPLRTATLCLGILVAMVALLQSPVPVTASQVKGASPIDALRNRYLQQERRAWTIVNQIDAVDNQLEQDATQQRATVMRELVDIYLRFAETELEPEDRGEYQLLARLAEWHLLEQNLLTINKLFEVVYNFLRNNAPRFAEQAEFVPEEIDQQGGGTIHSDDLRLLTIDLAETILFDKRQPVAAQLEQIYTIMVRQALYYRASMTARSVLCSFGLSPQQLIYVLYESIATTELKGYIMMQFSYMLLKTQGQGNFTVESQARRNELQTRLARTQQLVRNVMNQTSGEYWRCDPDRGAHRENVTYVQFTRLVQGYVENEVDMTTDNTCRETCSHYKYGHEQHQCYKELYCSQQPKCAGRIYDCEYIDSDMWICPAAPGGTRRYEYIEYENGEMRGRKQSCPRGSTKVDSWWRWLFWHCSYCFCYCDDAGRHSDRYVSLRESVSDMEQNRVVTGLRFVKRRQMVHLIVQQGLLLPGGEIANSTLEWVVPKPFTHTDKGVRDGHDYHTLSYDRRAIDLDDVHVPPGYVVTGVQFRVLGARLNLLLRMTEMNFTAGKLVGLDASIWSGSLETERTEIPLKYMDVPTLAPAKSVPMSTQNQYLRFGPTGGRADAAQTTIPFLDAQPVSPVRPTPLAGAGLMYKGVPKYGGFVAPKIMTYNFGAHIQDPTDDWFAAELEARSSGAAGAGSDSG
;
A
#
# COMPACT_ATOMS: atom_id res chain seq x y z
N MET A 1 -2.26 2.45 37.85
CA MET A 1 -0.93 2.81 38.37
C MET A 1 0.11 2.04 37.57
N LYS A 2 1.17 2.71 37.08
CA LYS A 2 2.21 2.23 36.15
C LYS A 2 1.86 2.27 34.65
N ILE A 3 1.84 3.46 34.07
CA ILE A 3 2.58 3.77 32.81
C ILE A 3 3.07 5.22 32.95
N LEU A 4 4.07 5.42 33.83
CA LEU A 4 4.76 6.70 34.02
C LEU A 4 6.28 6.46 34.12
N LEU A 5 6.77 5.40 33.48
CA LEU A 5 8.18 5.01 33.53
C LEU A 5 8.90 4.99 32.17
N PRO A 6 8.27 4.83 30.99
CA PRO A 6 9.02 4.87 29.72
C PRO A 6 9.20 6.30 29.16
N VAL A 7 8.32 7.26 29.48
CA VAL A 7 8.44 8.64 28.97
C VAL A 7 9.37 9.49 29.86
N VAL A 8 9.37 9.24 31.18
CA VAL A 8 10.26 9.93 32.12
C VAL A 8 11.70 9.40 32.05
N THR A 9 11.93 8.13 31.69
CA THR A 9 13.31 7.62 31.45
C THR A 9 13.91 8.15 30.16
N VAL A 10 13.13 8.36 29.10
CA VAL A 10 13.62 8.97 27.85
C VAL A 10 14.00 10.45 28.07
N LEU A 11 13.22 11.19 28.84
CA LEU A 11 13.49 12.61 29.15
C LEU A 11 14.61 12.83 30.19
N LEU A 12 14.79 11.92 31.16
CA LEU A 12 15.92 12.01 32.09
C LEU A 12 17.26 11.62 31.43
N VAL A 13 17.25 10.71 30.46
CA VAL A 13 18.45 10.31 29.70
C VAL A 13 18.88 11.40 28.71
N LEU A 14 17.93 12.19 28.18
CA LEU A 14 18.19 13.30 27.25
C LEU A 14 18.87 14.53 27.90
N VAL A 15 18.86 14.67 29.22
CA VAL A 15 19.45 15.84 29.92
C VAL A 15 20.79 15.52 30.60
N LEU A 16 21.19 14.25 30.73
CA LEU A 16 22.41 13.86 31.48
C LEU A 16 23.45 13.02 30.71
N ALA A 17 23.26 12.70 29.43
CA ALA A 17 24.23 11.90 28.69
C ALA A 17 25.33 12.76 28.02
N PRO A 18 26.63 12.51 28.29
CA PRO A 18 27.73 13.15 27.58
C PRO A 18 27.78 12.68 26.12
N ALA A 19 28.26 13.57 25.24
CA ALA A 19 28.32 13.40 23.80
C ALA A 19 28.81 12.00 23.37
N GLY A 20 27.91 11.23 22.76
CA GLY A 20 28.22 9.89 22.25
C GLY A 20 27.13 9.23 21.40
N HIS A 21 25.89 9.71 21.43
CA HIS A 21 24.82 9.16 20.58
C HIS A 21 24.18 10.28 19.78
N GLY A 22 24.53 10.31 18.48
CA GLY A 22 23.98 11.25 17.52
C GLY A 22 22.51 10.94 17.22
N VAL A 23 21.61 11.75 17.76
CA VAL A 23 20.25 11.89 17.25
C VAL A 23 20.01 13.38 17.06
N ALA A 24 20.07 13.83 15.82
CA ALA A 24 19.63 15.16 15.43
C ALA A 24 18.10 15.17 15.40
N ILE A 25 17.48 16.11 16.13
CA ILE A 25 16.04 16.36 16.09
C ILE A 25 15.74 17.05 14.75
N GLY A 26 14.97 16.39 13.88
CA GLY A 26 14.58 16.90 12.57
C GLY A 26 13.10 17.32 12.49
N PRO A 27 12.70 18.07 11.46
CA PRO A 27 11.35 18.63 11.28
C PRO A 27 10.22 17.59 11.19
N GLY A 28 10.54 16.29 11.03
CA GLY A 28 9.56 15.21 10.99
C GLY A 28 8.85 14.91 12.32
N TRP A 29 9.30 15.46 13.45
CA TRP A 29 8.69 15.19 14.76
C TRP A 29 7.35 15.92 14.97
N LEU A 30 7.13 17.09 14.35
CA LEU A 30 5.84 17.78 14.39
C LEU A 30 4.78 17.13 13.49
N ALA A 31 5.22 16.47 12.40
CA ALA A 31 4.34 15.73 11.47
C ALA A 31 3.86 14.38 12.04
N LEU A 32 4.42 13.94 13.17
CA LEU A 32 4.03 12.70 13.86
C LEU A 32 3.06 12.93 15.02
N SER A 33 2.60 14.17 15.25
CA SER A 33 1.63 14.42 16.32
C SER A 33 0.23 13.90 15.91
N GLU A 34 -0.39 13.15 16.81
CA GLU A 34 -1.78 12.68 16.65
C GLU A 34 -2.76 13.84 16.46
N THR A 35 -2.42 15.05 16.93
CA THR A 35 -3.15 16.30 16.69
C THR A 35 -3.30 16.66 15.21
N THR A 36 -2.28 16.44 14.37
CA THR A 36 -2.36 16.76 12.92
C THR A 36 -3.29 15.79 12.18
N LYS A 37 -3.32 14.52 12.61
CA LYS A 37 -4.21 13.49 12.04
C LYS A 37 -5.66 13.70 12.44
N VAL A 38 -5.90 14.12 13.68
CA VAL A 38 -7.24 14.45 14.19
C VAL A 38 -7.81 15.70 13.51
N LEU A 39 -7.00 16.74 13.32
CA LEU A 39 -7.39 17.97 12.61
C LEU A 39 -7.72 17.73 11.12
N LEU A 40 -6.94 16.89 10.43
CA LEU A 40 -7.24 16.50 9.05
C LEU A 40 -8.56 15.74 8.95
N ARG A 41 -8.87 14.91 9.95
CA ARG A 41 -10.10 14.12 9.99
C ARG A 41 -11.33 14.98 10.24
N ILE A 42 -11.21 15.99 11.11
CA ILE A 42 -12.25 17.01 11.33
C ILE A 42 -12.50 17.82 10.05
N ALA A 43 -11.44 18.20 9.32
CA ALA A 43 -11.57 18.94 8.06
C ALA A 43 -12.27 18.12 6.95
N VAL A 44 -12.06 16.80 6.93
CA VAL A 44 -12.68 15.87 5.97
C VAL A 44 -14.17 15.65 6.30
N ASP A 45 -14.51 15.42 7.57
CA ASP A 45 -15.90 15.16 7.98
C ASP A 45 -16.78 16.41 7.80
N VAL A 46 -16.23 17.62 7.99
CA VAL A 46 -16.93 18.88 7.74
C VAL A 46 -17.07 19.18 6.23
N ALA A 47 -16.11 18.76 5.40
CA ALA A 47 -16.18 18.89 3.95
C ALA A 47 -17.23 17.95 3.31
N GLU A 48 -17.41 16.74 3.82
CA GLU A 48 -18.46 15.82 3.36
C GLU A 48 -19.87 16.36 3.64
N MET A 49 -20.07 17.13 4.70
CA MET A 49 -21.39 17.71 5.04
C MET A 49 -21.82 18.87 4.13
N GLN A 50 -20.89 19.57 3.47
CA GLN A 50 -21.24 20.66 2.52
C GLN A 50 -21.67 20.15 1.14
N LEU A 51 -21.41 18.88 0.81
CA LEU A 51 -21.70 18.27 -0.49
C LEU A 51 -22.98 17.41 -0.49
N GLY A 52 -23.61 17.22 0.67
CA GLY A 52 -24.87 16.49 0.86
C GLY A 52 -26.13 17.34 0.58
N ASP A 53 -26.42 17.52 -0.70
CA ASP A 53 -27.69 17.87 -1.34
C ASP A 53 -28.51 19.11 -0.90
N SER A 54 -28.63 20.01 -1.88
CA SER A 54 -29.74 20.94 -2.07
C SER A 54 -31.08 20.21 -2.30
N LYS A 55 -31.86 19.97 -1.23
CA LYS A 55 -33.34 19.92 -1.25
C LYS A 55 -33.90 19.93 0.19
N PRO A 56 -34.92 20.73 0.52
CA PRO A 56 -35.44 20.81 1.88
C PRO A 56 -36.45 19.68 2.12
N SER A 57 -36.11 18.75 3.01
CA SER A 57 -37.09 17.89 3.69
C SER A 57 -37.05 18.18 5.19
N PRO A 58 -38.20 18.40 5.85
CA PRO A 58 -38.24 18.64 7.27
C PRO A 58 -38.01 17.30 8.00
N ILE A 59 -37.35 17.36 9.16
CA ILE A 59 -36.95 16.27 10.08
C ILE A 59 -35.42 16.00 10.03
N SER A 60 -34.63 16.88 10.68
CA SER A 60 -33.17 16.72 10.85
C SER A 60 -32.70 16.78 12.31
N PHE A 61 -33.53 16.47 13.31
CA PHE A 61 -33.09 16.48 14.72
C PHE A 61 -32.04 15.38 15.05
N ASN A 62 -31.84 14.41 14.14
CA ASN A 62 -30.95 13.25 14.34
C ASN A 62 -29.54 13.43 13.71
N GLN A 63 -29.36 14.41 12.83
CA GLN A 63 -28.04 14.75 12.27
C GLN A 63 -27.25 15.62 13.26
N ASP A 64 -27.90 16.59 13.89
CA ASP A 64 -27.26 17.49 14.86
C ASP A 64 -26.75 16.75 16.12
N LEU A 65 -27.47 15.72 16.57
CA LEU A 65 -27.06 14.85 17.68
C LEU A 65 -25.86 13.96 17.35
N ARG A 66 -25.74 13.47 16.11
CA ARG A 66 -24.55 12.71 15.66
C ARG A 66 -23.34 13.62 15.53
N ILE A 67 -23.54 14.83 15.01
CA ILE A 67 -22.50 15.86 14.91
C ILE A 67 -21.97 16.21 16.32
N MET A 68 -22.87 16.47 17.28
CA MET A 68 -22.48 16.79 18.66
C MET A 68 -21.81 15.61 19.39
N HIS A 69 -22.26 14.37 19.21
CA HIS A 69 -21.64 13.19 19.82
C HIS A 69 -20.22 12.92 19.28
N THR A 70 -20.03 13.06 17.97
CA THR A 70 -18.73 12.93 17.31
C THR A 70 -17.77 14.03 17.80
N ILE A 71 -18.24 15.28 17.87
CA ILE A 71 -17.44 16.41 18.38
C ILE A 71 -17.09 16.24 19.87
N GLN A 72 -18.00 15.76 20.71
CA GLN A 72 -17.72 15.49 22.13
C GLN A 72 -16.66 14.41 22.32
N THR A 73 -16.73 13.33 21.53
CA THR A 73 -15.76 12.22 21.57
C THR A 73 -14.37 12.68 21.12
N LEU A 74 -14.29 13.45 20.04
CA LEU A 74 -13.05 14.05 19.52
C LEU A 74 -12.46 15.09 20.48
N SER A 75 -13.28 15.90 21.17
CA SER A 75 -12.79 16.88 22.16
C SER A 75 -12.19 16.22 23.41
N ALA A 76 -12.69 15.05 23.80
CA ALA A 76 -12.20 14.30 24.94
C ALA A 76 -10.82 13.67 24.65
N GLU A 77 -10.63 13.12 23.44
CA GLU A 77 -9.35 12.58 22.97
C GLU A 77 -8.28 13.67 22.76
N MET A 78 -8.69 14.87 22.31
CA MET A 78 -7.79 16.02 22.13
C MET A 78 -7.31 16.60 23.47
N ARG A 79 -8.18 16.64 24.48
CA ARG A 79 -7.88 17.14 25.84
C ARG A 79 -6.87 16.27 26.59
N GLU A 80 -6.89 14.95 26.37
CA GLU A 80 -5.94 14.00 26.96
C GLU A 80 -4.53 14.15 26.36
N SER A 81 -4.44 14.62 25.11
CA SER A 81 -3.18 14.88 24.39
C SER A 81 -2.58 16.27 24.63
N GLN A 82 -3.39 17.32 24.82
CA GLN A 82 -2.91 18.72 24.85
C GLN A 82 -2.44 19.22 26.24
N THR A 83 -2.99 18.69 27.33
CA THR A 83 -2.68 19.19 28.70
C THR A 83 -1.23 18.95 29.14
N ALA A 84 -0.49 18.05 28.48
CA ALA A 84 0.91 17.76 28.79
C ALA A 84 1.92 18.62 28.00
N MET A 85 1.52 19.23 26.87
CA MET A 85 2.45 19.89 25.93
C MET A 85 2.51 21.41 26.14
N VAL A 86 1.38 22.05 26.44
CA VAL A 86 1.23 23.52 26.54
C VAL A 86 1.84 24.09 27.82
N ASP A 87 1.67 23.42 28.98
CA ASP A 87 2.22 23.88 30.26
C ASP A 87 3.76 23.88 30.30
N ILE A 88 4.40 23.01 29.50
CA ILE A 88 5.86 22.83 29.47
C ILE A 88 6.52 23.74 28.42
N LEU A 89 5.88 23.95 27.27
CA LEU A 89 6.36 24.90 26.24
C LEU A 89 6.17 26.35 26.68
N GLY A 90 5.04 26.67 27.33
CA GLY A 90 4.73 28.00 27.84
C GLY A 90 5.73 28.51 28.89
N GLN A 91 6.19 27.64 29.79
CA GLN A 91 7.16 28.02 30.82
C GLN A 91 8.58 28.25 30.28
N ARG A 92 9.00 27.58 29.19
CA ARG A 92 10.39 27.68 28.69
C ARG A 92 10.61 28.69 27.57
N VAL A 93 9.58 29.03 26.79
CA VAL A 93 9.68 30.12 25.79
C VAL A 93 9.86 31.48 26.49
N HIS A 94 9.26 31.64 27.68
CA HIS A 94 9.42 32.86 28.49
C HIS A 94 10.87 33.06 28.97
N ASP A 95 11.54 32.00 29.43
CA ASP A 95 12.92 32.04 29.93
C ASP A 95 13.96 32.31 28.82
N VAL A 96 13.69 31.84 27.59
CA VAL A 96 14.60 32.03 26.43
C VAL A 96 14.52 33.45 25.88
N ILE A 97 13.36 34.09 25.97
CA ILE A 97 13.14 35.46 25.48
C ILE A 97 13.82 36.50 26.38
N GLU A 98 13.93 36.25 27.69
CA GLU A 98 14.62 37.18 28.60
C GLU A 98 16.17 37.12 28.51
N SER A 99 16.76 36.08 27.93
CA SER A 99 18.21 35.85 28.01
C SER A 99 19.04 36.30 26.79
N PHE A 100 18.46 36.85 25.72
CA PHE A 100 19.22 37.15 24.49
C PHE A 100 19.02 38.58 23.95
N GLY A 101 19.93 39.46 24.35
CA GLY A 101 20.23 40.70 23.62
C GLY A 101 21.06 40.42 22.37
N HIS A 102 20.53 40.82 21.20
CA HIS A 102 21.18 40.92 19.88
C HIS A 102 21.28 39.66 18.98
N ARG A 103 20.14 39.09 18.58
CA ARG A 103 19.93 38.56 17.20
C ARG A 103 18.47 38.78 16.75
N ASN A 104 18.19 39.97 16.21
CA ASN A 104 16.83 40.44 15.88
C ASN A 104 15.98 39.51 15.00
N ARG A 105 16.57 38.63 14.17
CA ARG A 105 15.82 37.80 13.20
C ARG A 105 15.31 36.46 13.77
N LEU A 106 15.97 35.90 14.79
CA LEU A 106 15.50 34.68 15.46
C LEU A 106 14.38 35.02 16.44
N VAL A 107 14.52 36.14 17.16
CA VAL A 107 13.48 36.68 18.05
C VAL A 107 12.23 36.99 17.25
N GLU A 108 12.33 37.65 16.10
CA GLU A 108 11.19 37.94 15.22
C GLU A 108 10.49 36.67 14.72
N ARG A 109 11.23 35.58 14.45
CA ARG A 109 10.66 34.28 14.07
C ARG A 109 9.99 33.58 15.27
N LEU A 110 10.56 33.65 16.46
CA LEU A 110 9.95 33.10 17.67
C LEU A 110 8.70 33.89 18.09
N GLU A 111 8.69 35.21 17.92
CA GLU A 111 7.52 36.07 18.12
C GLU A 111 6.41 35.75 17.12
N LYS A 112 6.75 35.56 15.83
CA LYS A 112 5.79 35.12 14.80
C LYS A 112 5.22 33.73 15.10
N LEU A 113 6.07 32.80 15.55
CA LEU A 113 5.64 31.46 15.96
C LEU A 113 4.65 31.55 17.14
N TYR A 114 5.00 32.32 18.16
CA TYR A 114 4.15 32.55 19.33
C TYR A 114 2.81 33.20 18.96
N MET A 115 2.81 34.17 18.05
CA MET A 115 1.58 34.82 17.56
C MET A 115 0.67 33.85 16.81
N ILE A 116 1.22 32.98 15.94
CA ILE A 116 0.44 31.98 15.20
C ILE A 116 -0.15 30.96 16.17
N VAL A 117 0.64 30.44 17.12
CA VAL A 117 0.16 29.48 18.13
C VAL A 117 -0.97 30.09 18.97
N ARG A 118 -0.83 31.34 19.42
CA ARG A 118 -1.86 32.03 20.20
C ARG A 118 -3.15 32.29 19.41
N LEU A 119 -3.05 32.51 18.09
CA LEU A 119 -4.21 32.64 17.21
C LEU A 119 -4.96 31.30 17.08
N VAL A 120 -4.22 30.19 16.97
CA VAL A 120 -4.79 28.83 16.96
C VAL A 120 -5.49 28.54 18.30
N GLU A 121 -4.86 28.82 19.44
CA GLU A 121 -5.47 28.66 20.77
C GLU A 121 -6.75 29.50 20.95
N ARG A 122 -6.75 30.74 20.45
CA ARG A 122 -7.93 31.61 20.54
C ARG A 122 -9.10 31.08 19.70
N ARG A 123 -8.82 30.52 18.52
CA ARG A 123 -9.83 29.90 17.65
C ARG A 123 -10.37 28.61 18.27
N GLU A 124 -9.50 27.83 18.91
CA GLU A 124 -9.88 26.65 19.70
C GLU A 124 -10.80 27.02 20.88
N ALA A 125 -10.46 28.08 21.63
CA ALA A 125 -11.29 28.55 22.74
C ALA A 125 -12.68 29.04 22.29
N SER A 126 -12.77 29.74 21.15
CA SER A 126 -14.05 30.13 20.55
C SER A 126 -14.87 28.92 20.08
N MET A 127 -14.22 27.88 19.54
CA MET A 127 -14.86 26.61 19.18
C MET A 127 -15.46 25.93 20.42
N TYR A 128 -14.73 25.89 21.53
CA TYR A 128 -15.21 25.31 22.78
C TYR A 128 -16.40 26.07 23.39
N GLN A 129 -16.47 27.40 23.23
CA GLN A 129 -17.64 28.17 23.68
C GLN A 129 -18.91 27.84 22.89
N LEU A 130 -18.78 27.65 21.57
CA LEU A 130 -19.91 27.27 20.70
C LEU A 130 -20.46 25.87 21.02
N LEU A 131 -19.62 24.98 21.53
CA LEU A 131 -19.97 23.60 21.90
C LEU A 131 -20.59 23.45 23.29
N ARG A 132 -20.56 24.51 24.11
CA ARG A 132 -21.01 24.48 25.52
C ARG A 132 -22.41 25.05 25.72
N THR A 133 -22.95 25.77 24.75
CA THR A 133 -24.32 26.32 24.82
C THR A 133 -25.31 25.24 24.38
N ASP A 134 -26.14 24.73 25.31
CA ASP A 134 -27.26 23.79 25.05
C ASP A 134 -28.40 24.41 24.20
N THR A 135 -28.17 25.55 23.57
CA THR A 135 -29.12 26.22 22.68
C THR A 135 -28.90 25.76 21.23
N PRO A 136 -29.96 25.55 20.44
CA PRO A 136 -29.81 25.21 19.02
C PRO A 136 -28.99 26.29 18.31
N VAL A 137 -27.83 25.90 17.79
CA VAL A 137 -26.89 26.81 17.11
C VAL A 137 -27.46 27.11 15.73
N GLU A 138 -27.59 28.40 15.36
CA GLU A 138 -28.10 28.78 14.06
C GLU A 138 -27.19 28.27 12.93
N GLN A 139 -27.80 27.82 11.83
CA GLN A 139 -27.10 27.27 10.66
C GLN A 139 -26.11 28.28 10.04
N LEU A 140 -26.37 29.58 10.20
CA LEU A 140 -25.49 30.68 9.78
C LEU A 140 -24.20 30.73 10.63
N THR A 141 -24.26 30.39 11.92
CA THR A 141 -23.10 30.39 12.83
C THR A 141 -22.19 29.19 12.56
N LEU A 142 -22.77 28.02 12.25
CA LEU A 142 -22.06 26.81 11.83
C LEU A 142 -21.35 26.98 10.48
N THR A 143 -21.98 27.67 9.52
CA THR A 143 -21.37 27.94 8.21
C THR A 143 -20.27 28.99 8.29
N GLN A 144 -20.43 30.04 9.11
CA GLN A 144 -19.35 31.00 9.41
C GLN A 144 -18.17 30.32 10.13
N PHE A 145 -18.44 29.35 10.99
CA PHE A 145 -17.44 28.55 11.68
C PHE A 145 -16.66 27.61 10.74
N ALA A 146 -17.37 26.91 9.84
CA ALA A 146 -16.74 26.09 8.80
C ALA A 146 -15.84 26.96 7.90
N GLN A 147 -16.32 28.13 7.46
CA GLN A 147 -15.49 29.06 6.69
C GLN A 147 -14.26 29.53 7.47
N ALA A 148 -14.38 29.88 8.76
CA ALA A 148 -13.22 30.30 9.56
C ALA A 148 -12.16 29.19 9.75
N THR A 149 -12.51 27.92 9.50
CA THR A 149 -11.62 26.77 9.68
C THR A 149 -10.97 26.33 8.36
N VAL A 150 -11.74 26.33 7.27
CA VAL A 150 -11.33 25.70 5.99
C VAL A 150 -11.20 26.69 4.82
N ASP A 151 -11.62 27.95 4.97
CA ASP A 151 -11.58 28.94 3.89
C ASP A 151 -10.17 29.50 3.69
N VAL A 152 -9.46 28.92 2.73
CA VAL A 152 -8.09 29.25 2.34
C VAL A 152 -7.98 30.66 1.70
N SER A 153 -9.11 31.31 1.39
CA SER A 153 -9.11 32.72 0.94
C SER A 153 -8.89 33.71 2.09
N LYS A 154 -9.00 33.26 3.35
CA LYS A 154 -8.77 34.07 4.56
C LYS A 154 -7.45 33.70 5.21
N SER A 155 -6.59 34.69 5.39
CA SER A 155 -5.24 34.55 5.96
C SER A 155 -5.20 34.19 7.45
N ASP A 156 -6.34 34.28 8.14
CA ASP A 156 -6.50 33.92 9.55
C ASP A 156 -7.28 32.61 9.74
N SER A 157 -7.53 31.86 8.66
CA SER A 157 -8.11 30.52 8.74
C SER A 157 -7.15 29.53 9.37
N VAL A 158 -7.67 28.48 10.02
CA VAL A 158 -6.84 27.49 10.73
C VAL A 158 -5.87 26.78 9.78
N ILE A 159 -6.29 26.47 8.55
CA ILE A 159 -5.43 25.87 7.52
C ILE A 159 -4.30 26.80 7.11
N GLU A 160 -4.58 28.08 6.85
CA GLU A 160 -3.54 29.05 6.49
C GLU A 160 -2.59 29.35 7.66
N LEU A 161 -3.09 29.37 8.90
CA LEU A 161 -2.25 29.54 10.09
C LEU A 161 -1.32 28.33 10.29
N LEU A 162 -1.78 27.11 10.05
CA LEU A 162 -0.96 25.89 10.12
C LEU A 162 0.05 25.81 8.99
N HIS A 163 -0.32 26.21 7.77
CA HIS A 163 0.60 26.31 6.65
C HIS A 163 1.68 27.37 6.92
N ASN A 164 1.30 28.53 7.45
CA ASN A 164 2.26 29.56 7.85
C ASN A 164 3.17 29.09 8.99
N LEU A 165 2.67 28.29 9.94
CA LEU A 165 3.47 27.66 10.99
C LEU A 165 4.52 26.70 10.39
N GLU A 166 4.10 25.86 9.45
CA GLU A 166 4.98 24.91 8.74
C GLU A 166 6.07 25.65 7.95
N LEU A 167 5.69 26.69 7.19
CA LEU A 167 6.63 27.55 6.46
C LEU A 167 7.63 28.25 7.41
N LEU A 168 7.17 28.70 8.58
CA LEU A 168 8.00 29.38 9.58
C LEU A 168 9.00 28.43 10.26
N VAL A 169 8.59 27.19 10.50
CA VAL A 169 9.40 26.14 11.13
C VAL A 169 10.40 25.53 10.15
N THR A 170 10.01 25.34 8.89
CA THR A 170 10.84 24.69 7.84
C THR A 170 11.68 25.68 7.02
N GLY A 171 11.36 26.98 7.04
CA GLY A 171 12.17 28.06 6.47
C GLY A 171 12.07 28.25 4.96
N SER A 172 11.07 27.68 4.29
CA SER A 172 11.04 27.43 2.84
C SER A 172 10.77 28.62 1.90
N THR A 173 10.81 29.88 2.37
CA THR A 173 10.51 31.06 1.51
C THR A 173 11.55 32.18 1.47
N GLN A 174 12.77 32.04 2.02
CA GLN A 174 13.79 33.09 1.92
C GLN A 174 15.20 32.59 1.55
N VAL A 175 15.60 32.92 0.33
CA VAL A 175 16.96 33.17 -0.22
C VAL A 175 18.17 32.78 0.66
N LEU A 176 18.99 31.86 0.11
CA LEU A 176 20.40 31.55 0.43
C LEU A 176 20.78 31.45 1.93
N LEU A 177 20.47 30.30 2.55
CA LEU A 177 21.17 29.83 3.75
C LEU A 177 21.59 28.35 3.59
N PRO A 178 22.77 27.95 4.12
CA PRO A 178 23.26 26.57 4.06
C PRO A 178 22.28 25.58 4.71
N PRO A 179 22.22 24.32 4.25
CA PRO A 179 21.20 23.34 4.65
C PRO A 179 21.08 23.08 6.15
N GLY A 180 22.13 23.31 6.95
CA GLY A 180 22.08 23.16 8.41
C GLY A 180 21.40 24.30 9.19
N ARG A 181 21.04 25.43 8.54
CA ARG A 181 20.52 26.64 9.21
C ARG A 181 19.09 27.02 8.80
N GLN A 182 18.38 26.14 8.11
CA GLN A 182 17.07 26.45 7.54
C GLN A 182 15.93 26.36 8.55
N ASP A 183 16.00 25.44 9.52
CA ASP A 183 14.95 25.22 10.53
C ASP A 183 15.23 25.89 11.90
N ILE A 184 14.17 26.22 12.64
CA ILE A 184 14.26 26.90 13.96
C ILE A 184 14.94 26.02 15.02
N PHE A 185 14.82 24.69 14.93
CA PHE A 185 15.32 23.75 15.92
C PHE A 185 16.84 23.53 15.81
N SER A 186 17.38 23.56 14.60
CA SER A 186 18.82 23.54 14.36
C SER A 186 19.49 24.80 14.90
N GLN A 187 18.84 25.96 14.76
CA GLN A 187 19.31 27.24 15.31
C GLN A 187 19.25 27.29 16.85
N LEU A 188 18.23 26.68 17.47
CA LEU A 188 18.14 26.53 18.92
C LEU A 188 19.23 25.58 19.47
N ASN A 189 19.53 24.49 18.76
CA ASN A 189 20.60 23.56 19.11
C ASN A 189 22.01 24.19 18.99
N GLU A 190 22.27 25.02 17.97
CA GLU A 190 23.51 25.78 17.86
C GLU A 190 23.65 26.81 19.01
N CYS A 191 22.58 27.49 19.40
CA CYS A 191 22.59 28.43 20.53
C CYS A 191 22.87 27.73 21.87
N ALA A 192 22.30 26.55 22.10
CA ALA A 192 22.56 25.75 23.29
C ALA A 192 24.04 25.32 23.41
N ALA A 193 24.68 25.00 22.28
CA ALA A 193 26.10 24.68 22.23
C ALA A 193 27.02 25.88 22.57
N ILE A 194 26.63 27.09 22.15
CA ILE A 194 27.38 28.34 22.43
C ILE A 194 27.31 28.72 23.92
N ILE A 195 26.15 28.53 24.56
CA ILE A 195 25.97 28.75 26.01
C ILE A 195 26.82 27.75 26.82
N HIS A 196 26.96 26.51 26.34
CA HIS A 196 27.76 25.48 27.00
C HIS A 196 29.28 25.74 26.93
N MET A 197 29.77 26.34 25.84
CA MET A 197 31.17 26.78 25.74
C MET A 197 31.48 28.00 26.61
N ALA A 198 30.50 28.87 26.87
CA ALA A 198 30.68 30.05 27.69
C ALA A 198 30.77 29.77 29.21
N MET A 199 30.37 28.57 29.67
CA MET A 199 30.29 28.24 31.11
C MET A 199 31.21 27.08 31.57
N GLY A 200 32.19 26.66 30.76
CA GLY A 200 33.05 25.51 31.05
C GLY A 200 34.31 25.82 31.88
N GLY A 201 34.18 25.99 33.19
CA GLY A 201 35.30 26.03 34.15
C GLY A 201 35.62 24.66 34.77
N SER A 202 36.75 24.07 34.37
CA SER A 202 37.64 23.10 35.06
C SER A 202 37.10 21.80 35.69
N ILE A 203 37.70 20.64 35.35
CA ILE A 203 38.10 19.50 36.24
C ILE A 203 38.95 18.49 35.43
N PRO A 204 39.90 17.74 36.04
CA PRO A 204 41.21 17.50 35.44
C PRO A 204 41.46 16.13 34.77
N LEU A 205 42.52 16.19 33.96
CA LEU A 205 43.12 15.20 33.08
C LEU A 205 43.73 14.00 33.82
N ARG A 206 42.99 12.90 34.05
CA ARG A 206 43.59 11.56 34.29
C ARG A 206 42.71 10.32 34.08
N THR A 207 41.46 10.47 33.67
CA THR A 207 40.54 9.32 33.39
C THR A 207 40.25 9.13 31.89
N ALA A 208 40.87 9.92 31.00
CA ALA A 208 40.59 9.88 29.56
C ALA A 208 41.30 8.74 28.79
N THR A 209 42.39 8.17 29.34
CA THR A 209 43.25 7.24 28.59
C THR A 209 42.86 5.76 28.71
N LEU A 210 42.06 5.37 29.72
CA LEU A 210 41.58 3.98 29.83
C LEU A 210 40.28 3.74 29.03
N CYS A 211 39.42 4.74 28.92
CA CYS A 211 38.16 4.63 28.18
C CYS A 211 38.36 4.60 26.66
N LEU A 212 39.40 5.26 26.13
CA LEU A 212 39.67 5.29 24.70
C LEU A 212 40.16 3.93 24.17
N GLY A 213 40.94 3.18 24.97
CA GLY A 213 41.45 1.86 24.57
C GLY A 213 40.36 0.78 24.52
N ILE A 214 39.38 0.85 25.42
CA ILE A 214 38.26 -0.11 25.46
C ILE A 214 37.21 0.22 24.38
N LEU A 215 37.03 1.51 24.05
CA LEU A 215 36.15 1.91 22.94
C LEU A 215 36.69 1.44 21.59
N VAL A 216 38.00 1.56 21.34
CA VAL A 216 38.60 1.15 20.07
C VAL A 216 38.60 -0.37 19.91
N ALA A 217 38.76 -1.14 20.99
CA ALA A 217 38.66 -2.60 20.95
C ALA A 217 37.21 -3.11 20.76
N MET A 218 36.20 -2.43 21.33
CA MET A 218 34.79 -2.76 21.11
C MET A 218 34.30 -2.34 19.72
N VAL A 219 34.78 -1.23 19.17
CA VAL A 219 34.46 -0.81 17.79
C VAL A 219 35.08 -1.76 16.77
N ALA A 220 36.27 -2.32 17.03
CA ALA A 220 36.92 -3.30 16.15
C ALA A 220 36.26 -4.69 16.18
N LEU A 221 35.59 -5.09 17.27
CA LEU A 221 34.93 -6.40 17.40
C LEU A 221 33.43 -6.36 17.03
N LEU A 222 32.83 -5.18 16.90
CA LEU A 222 31.44 -4.99 16.43
C LEU A 222 31.34 -4.64 14.93
N GLN A 223 32.46 -4.55 14.22
CA GLN A 223 32.51 -4.36 12.77
C GLN A 223 32.76 -5.68 12.03
N SER A 224 31.81 -6.61 12.14
CA SER A 224 31.52 -7.50 11.01
C SER A 224 30.02 -7.56 10.70
N PRO A 225 29.38 -6.44 10.34
CA PRO A 225 28.23 -6.51 9.45
C PRO A 225 28.78 -6.63 8.02
N VAL A 226 28.41 -7.70 7.33
CA VAL A 226 28.45 -7.73 5.87
C VAL A 226 27.70 -6.46 5.41
N PRO A 227 28.32 -5.56 4.64
CA PRO A 227 27.62 -4.40 4.14
C PRO A 227 26.64 -4.92 3.08
N VAL A 228 25.37 -5.11 3.46
CA VAL A 228 24.29 -5.03 2.49
C VAL A 228 24.22 -3.55 2.13
N THR A 229 25.04 -3.16 1.17
CA THR A 229 24.95 -1.86 0.51
C THR A 229 23.50 -1.72 0.07
N ALA A 230 22.78 -0.74 0.62
CA ALA A 230 21.56 -0.25 -0.01
C ALA A 230 21.96 0.23 -1.40
N SER A 231 21.87 -0.65 -2.40
CA SER A 231 21.96 -0.24 -3.79
C SER A 231 20.90 0.83 -3.96
N GLN A 232 21.31 2.06 -4.32
CA GLN A 232 20.36 3.05 -4.81
C GLN A 232 19.45 2.33 -5.81
N VAL A 233 18.14 2.38 -5.60
CA VAL A 233 17.17 1.75 -6.49
C VAL A 233 17.35 2.41 -7.87
N LYS A 234 18.00 1.71 -8.81
CA LYS A 234 18.35 2.25 -10.14
C LYS A 234 17.23 1.96 -11.13
N GLY A 235 17.05 2.88 -12.08
CA GLY A 235 16.08 2.75 -13.17
C GLY A 235 14.91 3.72 -13.03
N ALA A 236 14.50 4.29 -14.16
CA ALA A 236 13.36 5.18 -14.27
C ALA A 236 12.08 4.38 -14.51
N SER A 237 10.95 4.89 -14.04
CA SER A 237 9.63 4.35 -14.37
C SER A 237 9.44 4.29 -15.89
N PRO A 238 8.64 3.35 -16.43
CA PRO A 238 8.35 3.26 -17.86
C PRO A 238 7.97 4.61 -18.50
N ILE A 239 7.11 5.38 -17.83
CA ILE A 239 6.65 6.68 -18.33
C ILE A 239 7.75 7.76 -18.27
N ASP A 240 8.61 7.77 -17.25
CA ASP A 240 9.74 8.69 -17.18
C ASP A 240 10.82 8.34 -18.22
N ALA A 241 11.04 7.05 -18.46
CA ALA A 241 11.92 6.59 -19.54
C ALA A 241 11.38 7.02 -20.91
N LEU A 242 10.07 6.92 -21.15
CA LEU A 242 9.40 7.38 -22.37
C LEU A 242 9.53 8.90 -22.55
N ARG A 243 9.27 9.69 -21.49
CA ARG A 243 9.48 11.15 -21.51
C ARG A 243 10.90 11.51 -21.90
N ASN A 244 11.90 10.85 -21.34
CA ASN A 244 13.30 11.10 -21.67
C ASN A 244 13.63 10.81 -23.15
N ARG A 245 13.08 9.73 -23.71
CA ARG A 245 13.21 9.44 -25.14
C ARG A 245 12.56 10.54 -26.00
N TYR A 246 11.35 10.99 -25.64
CA TYR A 246 10.69 12.08 -26.34
C TYR A 246 11.50 13.38 -26.29
N LEU A 247 11.99 13.80 -25.11
CA LEU A 247 12.78 15.03 -24.98
C LEU A 247 14.09 15.01 -25.79
N GLN A 248 14.67 13.82 -26.02
CA GLN A 248 15.80 13.66 -26.94
C GLN A 248 15.38 13.85 -28.41
N GLN A 249 14.23 13.32 -28.80
CA GLN A 249 13.69 13.49 -30.15
C GLN A 249 13.25 14.93 -30.41
N GLU A 250 12.58 15.57 -29.46
CA GLU A 250 12.15 16.97 -29.54
C GLU A 250 13.34 17.90 -29.84
N ARG A 251 14.49 17.67 -29.20
CA ARG A 251 15.73 18.42 -29.47
C ARG A 251 16.20 18.26 -30.91
N ARG A 252 16.23 17.03 -31.43
CA ARG A 252 16.60 16.76 -32.82
C ARG A 252 15.64 17.43 -33.80
N ALA A 253 14.34 17.37 -33.52
CA ALA A 253 13.32 18.01 -34.34
C ALA A 253 13.51 19.54 -34.38
N TRP A 254 13.75 20.19 -33.24
CA TRP A 254 14.07 21.63 -33.20
C TRP A 254 15.35 21.99 -33.96
N THR A 255 16.39 21.15 -33.92
CA THR A 255 17.60 21.36 -34.72
C THR A 255 17.28 21.37 -36.21
N ILE A 256 16.43 20.45 -36.69
CA ILE A 256 16.02 20.37 -38.10
C ILE A 256 15.19 21.60 -38.48
N VAL A 257 14.20 21.97 -37.67
CA VAL A 257 13.32 23.12 -37.94
C VAL A 257 14.10 24.44 -37.98
N ASN A 258 15.12 24.60 -37.13
CA ASN A 258 15.95 25.80 -37.10
C ASN A 258 16.90 25.92 -38.32
N GLN A 259 17.10 24.86 -39.12
CA GLN A 259 17.88 24.97 -40.36
C GLN A 259 17.20 25.88 -41.40
N ILE A 260 15.89 26.13 -41.29
CA ILE A 260 15.16 27.07 -42.15
C ILE A 260 15.74 28.49 -42.02
N ASP A 261 16.22 28.85 -40.83
CA ASP A 261 16.76 30.19 -40.55
C ASP A 261 18.27 30.29 -40.82
N ALA A 262 18.93 29.22 -41.30
CA ALA A 262 20.38 29.17 -41.43
C ALA A 262 20.94 29.81 -42.72
N VAL A 263 20.08 30.13 -43.70
CA VAL A 263 20.50 30.67 -45.00
C VAL A 263 19.85 32.02 -45.24
N ASP A 264 20.61 33.09 -44.98
CA ASP A 264 20.21 34.45 -45.33
C ASP A 264 20.37 34.68 -46.84
N ASN A 265 19.31 35.18 -47.51
CA ASN A 265 19.24 35.49 -48.96
C ASN A 265 18.97 34.33 -49.93
N GLN A 266 18.08 33.39 -49.59
CA GLN A 266 17.57 32.40 -50.55
C GLN A 266 16.50 32.98 -51.50
N LEU A 267 16.40 32.43 -52.71
CA LEU A 267 15.25 32.63 -53.59
C LEU A 267 13.99 32.05 -52.92
N GLU A 268 12.85 32.68 -53.11
CA GLU A 268 11.57 32.28 -52.48
C GLU A 268 11.16 30.83 -52.82
N GLN A 269 11.53 30.36 -54.00
CA GLN A 269 11.33 28.97 -54.45
C GLN A 269 12.19 27.98 -53.64
N ASP A 270 13.46 28.30 -53.41
CA ASP A 270 14.39 27.47 -52.63
C ASP A 270 13.97 27.40 -51.15
N ALA A 271 13.51 28.53 -50.59
CA ALA A 271 12.97 28.59 -49.24
C ALA A 271 11.69 27.75 -49.09
N THR A 272 10.84 27.73 -50.11
CA THR A 272 9.61 26.91 -50.12
C THR A 272 9.95 25.42 -50.19
N GLN A 273 10.91 25.03 -51.03
CA GLN A 273 11.38 23.66 -51.13
C GLN A 273 12.05 23.17 -49.82
N GLN A 274 12.85 24.02 -49.20
CA GLN A 274 13.49 23.72 -47.92
C GLN A 274 12.44 23.52 -46.82
N ARG A 275 11.41 24.37 -46.76
CA ARG A 275 10.29 24.21 -45.82
C ARG A 275 9.52 22.91 -46.05
N ALA A 276 9.26 22.52 -47.29
CA ALA A 276 8.61 21.25 -47.62
C ALA A 276 9.47 20.04 -47.17
N THR A 277 10.78 20.10 -47.39
CA THR A 277 11.73 19.06 -46.95
C THR A 277 11.76 18.93 -45.44
N VAL A 278 11.85 20.05 -44.72
CA VAL A 278 11.83 20.08 -43.25
C VAL A 278 10.49 19.57 -42.71
N MET A 279 9.38 19.92 -43.37
CA MET A 279 8.04 19.45 -43.00
C MET A 279 7.92 17.93 -43.13
N ARG A 280 8.41 17.34 -44.22
CA ARG A 280 8.46 15.88 -44.41
C ARG A 280 9.22 15.18 -43.28
N GLU A 281 10.43 15.65 -42.99
CA GLU A 281 11.27 15.09 -41.91
C GLU A 281 10.60 15.21 -40.54
N LEU A 282 9.99 16.36 -40.26
CA LEU A 282 9.28 16.59 -39.00
C LEU A 282 8.10 15.62 -38.83
N VAL A 283 7.30 15.42 -39.88
CA VAL A 283 6.18 14.48 -39.87
C VAL A 283 6.66 13.04 -39.66
N ASP A 284 7.73 12.61 -40.34
CA ASP A 284 8.30 11.27 -40.18
C ASP A 284 8.79 11.03 -38.74
N ILE A 285 9.47 12.00 -38.11
CA ILE A 285 9.93 11.90 -36.72
C ILE A 285 8.76 11.67 -35.76
N TYR A 286 7.74 12.52 -35.83
CA TYR A 286 6.60 12.45 -34.92
C TYR A 286 5.70 11.24 -35.18
N LEU A 287 5.46 10.89 -36.45
CA LEU A 287 4.66 9.71 -36.81
C LEU A 287 5.37 8.43 -36.36
N ARG A 288 6.67 8.30 -36.62
CA ARG A 288 7.45 7.14 -36.18
C ARG A 288 7.46 7.02 -34.65
N PHE A 289 7.62 8.12 -33.93
CA PHE A 289 7.54 8.09 -32.46
C PHE A 289 6.15 7.63 -31.99
N ALA A 290 5.08 8.20 -32.57
CA ALA A 290 3.72 7.83 -32.23
C ALA A 290 3.39 6.37 -32.55
N GLU A 291 3.98 5.77 -33.60
CA GLU A 291 3.75 4.36 -33.96
C GLU A 291 4.59 3.36 -33.16
N THR A 292 5.75 3.77 -32.65
CA THR A 292 6.69 2.87 -31.98
C THR A 292 6.64 2.94 -30.45
N GLU A 293 6.30 4.10 -29.89
CA GLU A 293 6.48 4.39 -28.46
C GLU A 293 5.18 4.78 -27.76
N LEU A 294 4.12 5.11 -28.50
CA LEU A 294 2.81 5.49 -27.96
C LEU A 294 1.71 4.60 -28.52
N GLU A 295 0.67 4.35 -27.73
CA GLU A 295 -0.55 3.77 -28.28
C GLU A 295 -1.45 4.89 -28.85
N PRO A 296 -1.82 4.82 -30.16
CA PRO A 296 -2.66 5.83 -30.79
C PRO A 296 -4.08 5.86 -30.22
N GLU A 297 -4.69 4.69 -30.08
CA GLU A 297 -5.93 4.51 -29.33
C GLU A 297 -5.59 4.42 -27.85
N ASP A 298 -6.20 5.30 -27.06
CA ASP A 298 -6.04 5.27 -25.62
C ASP A 298 -6.88 4.16 -25.01
N ARG A 299 -6.25 2.98 -24.85
CA ARG A 299 -6.82 1.81 -24.18
C ARG A 299 -6.46 1.78 -22.71
N GLY A 300 -6.25 2.95 -22.09
CA GLY A 300 -5.99 3.07 -20.67
C GLY A 300 -6.96 2.25 -19.83
N GLU A 301 -6.56 1.93 -18.60
CA GLU A 301 -7.37 1.12 -17.68
C GLU A 301 -8.59 1.89 -17.13
N TYR A 302 -9.29 2.64 -17.97
CA TYR A 302 -10.43 3.49 -17.62
C TYR A 302 -11.59 2.70 -17.07
N GLN A 303 -11.75 1.42 -17.40
CA GLN A 303 -12.75 0.57 -16.74
C GLN A 303 -12.44 0.32 -15.26
N LEU A 304 -11.16 0.31 -14.89
CA LEU A 304 -10.73 0.20 -13.50
C LEU A 304 -10.80 1.58 -12.83
N LEU A 305 -10.29 2.63 -13.48
CA LEU A 305 -10.30 4.00 -12.95
C LEU A 305 -11.70 4.60 -12.82
N ALA A 306 -12.65 4.26 -13.70
CA ALA A 306 -14.04 4.74 -13.64
C ALA A 306 -14.80 4.28 -12.38
N ARG A 307 -14.24 3.35 -11.60
CA ARG A 307 -14.79 2.96 -10.29
C ARG A 307 -14.38 3.92 -9.17
N LEU A 308 -13.39 4.78 -9.43
CA LEU A 308 -12.82 5.74 -8.48
C LEU A 308 -13.50 7.09 -8.69
N ALA A 309 -14.15 7.65 -7.67
CA ALA A 309 -14.85 8.92 -7.79
C ALA A 309 -13.91 10.07 -8.22
N GLU A 310 -12.67 10.02 -7.76
CA GLU A 310 -11.60 10.95 -8.10
C GLU A 310 -11.26 10.95 -9.61
N TRP A 311 -11.45 9.82 -10.31
CA TRP A 311 -11.23 9.74 -11.76
C TRP A 311 -12.19 10.65 -12.52
N HIS A 312 -13.45 10.75 -12.11
CA HIS A 312 -14.45 11.57 -12.80
C HIS A 312 -14.14 13.07 -12.79
N LEU A 313 -13.29 13.54 -11.87
CA LEU A 313 -12.80 14.93 -11.88
C LEU A 313 -11.87 15.19 -13.07
N LEU A 314 -11.14 14.17 -13.50
CA LEU A 314 -10.12 14.23 -14.53
C LEU A 314 -10.60 13.74 -15.91
N GLU A 315 -11.59 12.86 -15.91
CA GLU A 315 -12.03 12.09 -17.07
C GLU A 315 -12.25 12.95 -18.32
N GLN A 316 -12.98 14.07 -18.19
CA GLN A 316 -13.24 14.96 -19.31
C GLN A 316 -11.94 15.53 -19.90
N ASN A 317 -11.05 16.05 -19.07
CA ASN A 317 -9.81 16.66 -19.53
C ASN A 317 -8.88 15.64 -20.19
N LEU A 318 -8.75 14.45 -19.60
CA LEU A 318 -7.89 13.39 -20.15
C LEU A 318 -8.43 12.91 -21.50
N LEU A 319 -9.73 12.60 -21.58
CA LEU A 319 -10.35 12.15 -22.82
C LEU A 319 -10.30 13.20 -23.93
N THR A 320 -10.43 14.49 -23.61
CA THR A 320 -10.28 15.56 -24.62
C THR A 320 -8.88 15.55 -25.22
N ILE A 321 -7.83 15.47 -24.40
CA ILE A 321 -6.44 15.46 -24.88
C ILE A 321 -6.17 14.20 -25.69
N ASN A 322 -6.58 13.03 -25.20
CA ASN A 322 -6.31 11.76 -25.88
C ASN A 322 -7.06 11.62 -27.21
N LYS A 323 -8.31 12.11 -27.30
CA LYS A 323 -9.04 12.19 -28.59
C LYS A 323 -8.39 13.15 -29.57
N LEU A 324 -7.92 14.31 -29.10
CA LEU A 324 -7.21 15.24 -29.97
C LEU A 324 -5.89 14.63 -30.46
N PHE A 325 -5.19 13.89 -29.62
CA PHE A 325 -3.98 13.16 -30.01
C PHE A 325 -4.27 12.12 -31.09
N GLU A 326 -5.37 11.38 -30.96
CA GLU A 326 -5.83 10.43 -31.99
C GLU A 326 -6.11 11.15 -33.33
N VAL A 327 -6.73 12.33 -33.29
CA VAL A 327 -6.97 13.16 -34.49
C VAL A 327 -5.63 13.58 -35.12
N VAL A 328 -4.67 14.03 -34.32
CA VAL A 328 -3.32 14.41 -34.80
C VAL A 328 -2.61 13.20 -35.42
N TYR A 329 -2.64 12.04 -34.76
CA TYR A 329 -2.05 10.82 -35.27
C TYR A 329 -2.64 10.43 -36.63
N ASN A 330 -3.98 10.42 -36.74
CA ASN A 330 -4.67 10.08 -37.98
C ASN A 330 -4.38 11.11 -39.09
N PHE A 331 -4.30 12.40 -38.75
CA PHE A 331 -3.92 13.45 -39.69
C PHE A 331 -2.52 13.21 -40.26
N LEU A 332 -1.54 12.93 -39.40
CA LEU A 332 -0.15 12.67 -39.81
C LEU A 332 -0.07 11.43 -40.69
N ARG A 333 -0.69 10.33 -40.25
CA ARG A 333 -0.68 9.07 -40.99
C ARG A 333 -1.30 9.19 -42.38
N ASN A 334 -2.42 9.89 -42.50
CA ASN A 334 -3.13 10.04 -43.78
C ASN A 334 -2.46 11.01 -44.74
N ASN A 335 -1.76 12.03 -44.23
CA ASN A 335 -1.14 13.06 -45.05
C ASN A 335 0.38 12.90 -45.22
N ALA A 336 1.03 11.94 -44.54
CA ALA A 336 2.47 11.66 -44.70
C ALA A 336 2.90 11.48 -46.17
N PRO A 337 2.16 10.74 -47.03
CA PRO A 337 2.53 10.63 -48.44
C PRO A 337 2.48 11.98 -49.18
N ARG A 338 1.50 12.84 -48.85
CA ARG A 338 1.35 14.16 -49.48
C ARG A 338 2.48 15.11 -49.09
N PHE A 339 2.95 15.04 -47.83
CA PHE A 339 4.13 15.79 -47.38
C PHE A 339 5.41 15.28 -48.06
N ALA A 340 5.50 13.97 -48.35
CA ALA A 340 6.62 13.42 -49.10
C ALA A 340 6.63 13.88 -50.55
N GLU A 341 5.49 13.80 -51.23
CA GLU A 341 5.32 14.29 -52.61
C GLU A 341 5.70 15.78 -52.73
N GLN A 342 5.21 16.63 -51.81
CA GLN A 342 5.56 18.07 -51.80
C GLN A 342 7.07 18.34 -51.66
N ALA A 343 7.82 17.49 -50.97
CA ALA A 343 9.27 17.67 -50.78
C ALA A 343 10.11 17.14 -51.95
N GLU A 344 9.54 16.29 -52.81
CA GLU A 344 10.23 15.68 -53.95
C GLU A 344 10.03 16.47 -55.26
N PHE A 345 9.02 17.36 -55.32
CA PHE A 345 8.78 18.21 -56.49
C PHE A 345 9.94 19.19 -56.74
N VAL A 346 10.50 19.17 -57.96
CA VAL A 346 11.60 20.07 -58.38
C VAL A 346 11.00 21.26 -59.17
N PRO A 347 11.42 22.52 -58.94
CA PRO A 347 10.80 23.71 -59.54
C PRO A 347 10.83 23.80 -61.08
N GLU A 348 11.62 22.98 -61.78
CA GLU A 348 11.80 23.07 -63.24
C GLU A 348 10.60 22.56 -64.07
N GLU A 349 9.61 21.89 -63.46
CA GLU A 349 8.45 21.32 -64.18
C GLU A 349 7.18 22.20 -64.22
N ILE A 350 7.26 23.44 -63.70
CA ILE A 350 6.07 24.30 -63.45
C ILE A 350 5.39 24.81 -64.74
N ASP A 351 6.05 24.76 -65.91
CA ASP A 351 5.56 25.47 -67.10
C ASP A 351 4.46 24.76 -67.93
N GLN A 352 3.96 23.57 -67.55
CA GLN A 352 3.00 22.85 -68.43
C GLN A 352 1.70 22.32 -67.81
N GLN A 353 1.50 22.31 -66.49
CA GLN A 353 0.23 21.86 -65.91
C GLN A 353 -0.22 22.73 -64.73
N GLY A 354 -1.06 23.73 -65.01
CA GLY A 354 -1.64 24.68 -64.05
C GLY A 354 -2.65 24.10 -63.05
N GLY A 355 -2.42 22.89 -62.52
CA GLY A 355 -3.26 22.22 -61.53
C GLY A 355 -2.57 21.83 -60.21
N GLY A 356 -1.23 21.96 -60.10
CA GLY A 356 -0.47 21.50 -58.93
C GLY A 356 -0.49 22.44 -57.71
N THR A 357 -0.73 23.74 -57.90
CA THR A 357 -0.68 24.75 -56.82
C THR A 357 -1.85 24.67 -55.85
N ILE A 358 -3.04 24.26 -56.30
CA ILE A 358 -4.27 24.24 -55.49
C ILE A 358 -4.20 23.17 -54.38
N HIS A 359 -3.71 21.97 -54.70
CA HIS A 359 -3.62 20.87 -53.73
C HIS A 359 -2.55 21.06 -52.65
N SER A 360 -1.54 21.88 -52.94
CA SER A 360 -0.45 22.23 -52.00
C SER A 360 -0.90 23.25 -50.96
N ASP A 361 -1.64 24.27 -51.39
CA ASP A 361 -2.20 25.30 -50.51
C ASP A 361 -3.24 24.73 -49.53
N ASP A 362 -4.05 23.77 -49.98
CA ASP A 362 -5.01 23.07 -49.11
C ASP A 362 -4.31 22.35 -47.95
N LEU A 363 -3.21 21.63 -48.21
CA LEU A 363 -2.49 20.90 -47.16
C LEU A 363 -1.77 21.85 -46.18
N ARG A 364 -1.26 22.97 -46.68
CA ARG A 364 -0.68 24.05 -45.87
C ARG A 364 -1.74 24.65 -44.93
N LEU A 365 -2.93 24.98 -45.44
CA LEU A 365 -4.02 25.52 -44.64
C LEU A 365 -4.50 24.52 -43.57
N LEU A 366 -4.66 23.25 -43.93
CA LEU A 366 -5.02 22.18 -42.98
C LEU A 366 -3.99 22.02 -41.86
N THR A 367 -2.69 22.15 -42.18
CA THR A 367 -1.60 22.06 -41.21
C THR A 367 -1.63 23.22 -40.21
N ILE A 368 -1.88 24.44 -40.71
CA ILE A 368 -2.00 25.64 -39.87
C ILE A 368 -3.24 25.52 -38.98
N ASP A 369 -4.40 25.15 -39.54
CA ASP A 369 -5.64 24.98 -38.80
C ASP A 369 -5.52 23.94 -37.68
N LEU A 370 -4.84 22.81 -37.95
CA LEU A 370 -4.54 21.81 -36.92
C LEU A 370 -3.69 22.39 -35.78
N ALA A 371 -2.61 23.11 -36.11
CA ALA A 371 -1.71 23.68 -35.12
C ALA A 371 -2.40 24.78 -34.29
N GLU A 372 -3.19 25.64 -34.94
CA GLU A 372 -3.99 26.67 -34.27
C GLU A 372 -5.07 26.07 -33.38
N THR A 373 -5.70 24.97 -33.79
CA THR A 373 -6.68 24.25 -32.96
C THR A 373 -6.02 23.70 -31.68
N ILE A 374 -4.83 23.12 -31.77
CA ILE A 374 -4.12 22.58 -30.61
C ILE A 374 -3.72 23.69 -29.62
N LEU A 375 -3.19 24.80 -30.14
CA LEU A 375 -2.59 25.85 -29.34
C LEU A 375 -3.58 26.91 -28.85
N PHE A 376 -4.57 27.24 -29.68
CA PHE A 376 -5.39 28.45 -29.56
C PHE A 376 -6.90 28.19 -29.69
N ASP A 377 -7.37 26.95 -29.60
CA ASP A 377 -8.82 26.66 -29.59
C ASP A 377 -9.54 27.56 -28.57
N LYS A 378 -10.68 28.11 -28.98
CA LYS A 378 -11.41 29.11 -28.19
C LYS A 378 -12.09 28.54 -26.95
N ARG A 379 -12.30 27.22 -26.90
CA ARG A 379 -13.08 26.56 -25.84
C ARG A 379 -12.20 25.69 -24.95
N GLN A 380 -11.33 24.87 -25.54
CA GLN A 380 -10.57 23.82 -24.87
C GLN A 380 -9.14 23.68 -25.44
N PRO A 381 -8.29 24.73 -25.37
CA PRO A 381 -6.91 24.61 -25.83
C PRO A 381 -6.15 23.62 -24.93
N VAL A 382 -5.20 22.86 -25.48
CA VAL A 382 -4.50 21.78 -24.77
C VAL A 382 -3.83 22.29 -23.49
N ALA A 383 -3.21 23.46 -23.55
CA ALA A 383 -2.58 24.08 -22.38
C ALA A 383 -3.56 24.32 -21.21
N ALA A 384 -4.80 24.73 -21.50
CA ALA A 384 -5.81 24.94 -20.47
C ALA A 384 -6.30 23.61 -19.88
N GLN A 385 -6.42 22.56 -20.71
CA GLN A 385 -6.75 21.21 -20.23
C GLN A 385 -5.66 20.69 -19.28
N LEU A 386 -4.39 20.87 -19.63
CA LEU A 386 -3.25 20.47 -18.78
C LEU A 386 -3.18 21.26 -17.47
N GLU A 387 -3.48 22.56 -17.47
CA GLU A 387 -3.54 23.36 -16.24
C GLU A 387 -4.69 22.93 -15.32
N GLN A 388 -5.83 22.52 -15.89
CA GLN A 388 -6.94 21.95 -15.13
C GLN A 388 -6.55 20.62 -14.48
N ILE A 389 -5.91 19.72 -15.24
CA ILE A 389 -5.38 18.45 -14.72
C ILE A 389 -4.39 18.70 -13.58
N TYR A 390 -3.44 19.62 -13.77
CA TYR A 390 -2.47 20.00 -12.74
C TYR A 390 -3.15 20.58 -11.48
N THR A 391 -4.15 21.43 -11.65
CA THR A 391 -4.96 22.00 -10.56
C THR A 391 -5.65 20.88 -9.76
N ILE A 392 -6.26 19.92 -10.44
CA ILE A 392 -6.93 18.79 -9.79
C ILE A 392 -5.90 17.91 -9.05
N MET A 393 -4.79 17.57 -9.70
CA MET A 393 -3.75 16.72 -9.10
C MET A 393 -3.14 17.34 -7.84
N VAL A 394 -2.69 18.59 -7.94
CA VAL A 394 -1.88 19.23 -6.89
C VAL A 394 -2.73 20.08 -5.97
N ARG A 395 -3.52 21.03 -6.50
CA ARG A 395 -4.28 21.97 -5.66
C ARG A 395 -5.48 21.32 -4.98
N GLN A 396 -6.09 20.30 -5.60
CA GLN A 396 -7.20 19.54 -5.01
C GLN A 396 -6.76 18.21 -4.37
N ALA A 397 -5.45 17.98 -4.24
CA ALA A 397 -4.83 16.84 -3.56
C ALA A 397 -5.36 15.46 -4.02
N LEU A 398 -5.57 15.28 -5.33
CA LEU A 398 -6.18 14.09 -5.93
C LEU A 398 -5.58 12.77 -5.42
N TYR A 399 -4.26 12.64 -5.44
CA TYR A 399 -3.58 11.39 -5.09
C TYR A 399 -3.77 11.02 -3.60
N TYR A 400 -3.82 12.02 -2.70
CA TYR A 400 -4.12 11.78 -1.29
C TYR A 400 -5.56 11.29 -1.11
N ARG A 401 -6.52 11.92 -1.78
CA ARG A 401 -7.94 11.52 -1.75
C ARG A 401 -8.12 10.09 -2.27
N ALA A 402 -7.54 9.80 -3.45
CA ALA A 402 -7.54 8.48 -4.04
C ALA A 402 -6.90 7.42 -3.11
N SER A 403 -5.81 7.75 -2.41
CA SER A 403 -5.17 6.82 -1.47
C SER A 403 -6.06 6.49 -0.27
N MET A 404 -6.83 7.46 0.20
CA MET A 404 -7.75 7.28 1.34
C MET A 404 -8.95 6.43 0.96
N THR A 405 -9.51 6.62 -0.24
CA THR A 405 -10.64 5.84 -0.75
C THR A 405 -10.23 4.45 -1.20
N ALA A 406 -9.02 4.27 -1.73
CA ALA A 406 -8.52 2.98 -2.22
C ALA A 406 -8.64 1.82 -1.21
N ARG A 407 -8.49 2.11 0.10
CA ARG A 407 -8.61 1.10 1.15
C ARG A 407 -10.03 0.55 1.30
N SER A 408 -11.06 1.39 1.16
CA SER A 408 -12.46 0.97 1.32
C SER A 408 -12.98 0.22 0.08
N VAL A 409 -12.27 0.31 -1.04
CA VAL A 409 -12.68 -0.26 -2.33
C VAL A 409 -11.78 -1.38 -2.85
N LEU A 410 -10.77 -1.83 -2.08
CA LEU A 410 -9.84 -2.90 -2.48
C LEU A 410 -10.54 -4.12 -3.13
N CYS A 411 -11.68 -4.53 -2.55
CA CYS A 411 -12.48 -5.66 -3.05
C CYS A 411 -13.06 -5.48 -4.46
N SER A 412 -13.38 -4.24 -4.87
CA SER A 412 -14.01 -3.98 -6.16
C SER A 412 -12.99 -3.75 -7.28
N PHE A 413 -11.78 -3.27 -6.98
CA PHE A 413 -10.79 -2.92 -8.00
C PHE A 413 -9.88 -4.09 -8.38
N GLY A 414 -9.60 -5.00 -7.45
CA GLY A 414 -8.67 -6.11 -7.73
C GLY A 414 -7.21 -5.68 -7.84
N LEU A 415 -6.87 -4.50 -7.31
CA LEU A 415 -5.52 -3.93 -7.24
C LEU A 415 -5.18 -3.60 -5.79
N SER A 416 -3.89 -3.55 -5.44
CA SER A 416 -3.48 -2.92 -4.18
C SER A 416 -3.74 -1.40 -4.24
N PRO A 417 -3.96 -0.72 -3.10
CA PRO A 417 -4.10 0.73 -3.07
C PRO A 417 -2.93 1.44 -3.74
N GLN A 418 -1.69 0.98 -3.51
CA GLN A 418 -0.49 1.55 -4.12
C GLN A 418 -0.48 1.34 -5.65
N GLN A 419 -0.89 0.17 -6.15
CA GLN A 419 -1.03 -0.04 -7.60
C GLN A 419 -2.07 0.90 -8.21
N LEU A 420 -3.21 1.12 -7.54
CA LEU A 420 -4.24 2.03 -8.03
C LEU A 420 -3.69 3.46 -8.22
N ILE A 421 -2.91 3.96 -7.25
CA ILE A 421 -2.24 5.26 -7.36
C ILE A 421 -1.27 5.30 -8.53
N TYR A 422 -0.51 4.23 -8.75
CA TYR A 422 0.43 4.16 -9.86
C TYR A 422 -0.26 4.12 -11.23
N VAL A 423 -1.36 3.37 -11.38
CA VAL A 423 -2.17 3.34 -12.61
C VAL A 423 -2.77 4.71 -12.93
N LEU A 424 -3.25 5.41 -11.89
CA LEU A 424 -3.73 6.79 -12.03
C LEU A 424 -2.62 7.73 -12.48
N TYR A 425 -1.44 7.64 -11.85
CA TYR A 425 -0.26 8.41 -12.24
C TYR A 425 0.14 8.14 -13.69
N GLU A 426 0.26 6.88 -14.09
CA GLU A 426 0.64 6.47 -15.45
C GLU A 426 -0.32 7.03 -16.51
N SER A 427 -1.63 6.97 -16.25
CA SER A 427 -2.66 7.47 -17.16
C SER A 427 -2.58 8.99 -17.33
N ILE A 428 -2.40 9.72 -16.22
CA ILE A 428 -2.27 11.18 -16.26
C ILE A 428 -0.95 11.59 -16.91
N ALA A 429 0.14 10.92 -16.55
CA ALA A 429 1.49 11.17 -17.03
C ALA A 429 1.61 10.97 -18.55
N THR A 430 0.98 9.91 -19.07
CA THR A 430 0.91 9.61 -20.51
C THR A 430 0.10 10.67 -21.24
N THR A 431 -1.03 11.09 -20.67
CA THR A 431 -1.88 12.13 -21.27
C THR A 431 -1.19 13.49 -21.28
N GLU A 432 -0.50 13.86 -20.19
CA GLU A 432 0.30 15.08 -20.12
C GLU A 432 1.41 15.10 -21.18
N LEU A 433 2.09 13.96 -21.37
CA LEU A 433 3.09 13.81 -22.41
C LEU A 433 2.47 13.98 -23.81
N LYS A 434 1.36 13.31 -24.12
CA LYS A 434 0.63 13.48 -25.40
C LYS A 434 0.26 14.95 -25.66
N GLY A 435 -0.26 15.64 -24.64
CA GLY A 435 -0.58 17.07 -24.73
C GLY A 435 0.66 17.94 -25.01
N TYR A 436 1.77 17.68 -24.31
CA TYR A 436 3.04 18.38 -24.54
C TYR A 436 3.61 18.11 -25.94
N ILE A 437 3.55 16.86 -26.42
CA ILE A 437 3.96 16.46 -27.77
C ILE A 437 3.21 17.28 -28.81
N MET A 438 1.88 17.33 -28.72
CA MET A 438 1.05 18.08 -29.67
C MET A 438 1.38 19.58 -29.68
N MET A 439 1.60 20.19 -28.51
CA MET A 439 1.95 21.61 -28.44
C MET A 439 3.31 21.90 -29.07
N GLN A 440 4.35 21.10 -28.75
CA GLN A 440 5.69 21.28 -29.32
C GLN A 440 5.68 21.08 -30.84
N PHE A 441 4.98 20.03 -31.29
CA PHE A 441 4.80 19.79 -32.72
C PHE A 441 4.11 20.97 -33.41
N SER A 442 3.04 21.51 -32.81
CA SER A 442 2.30 22.64 -33.39
C SER A 442 3.13 23.91 -33.52
N TYR A 443 4.01 24.21 -32.55
CA TYR A 443 4.95 25.33 -32.68
C TYR A 443 5.93 25.14 -33.83
N MET A 444 6.44 23.92 -33.99
CA MET A 444 7.31 23.59 -35.12
C MET A 444 6.56 23.71 -36.45
N LEU A 445 5.31 23.25 -36.53
CA LEU A 445 4.45 23.39 -37.72
C LEU A 445 4.22 24.84 -38.11
N LEU A 446 3.85 25.70 -37.17
CA LEU A 446 3.62 27.11 -37.47
C LEU A 446 4.91 27.80 -37.92
N LYS A 447 6.05 27.42 -37.34
CA LYS A 447 7.37 27.90 -37.78
C LYS A 447 7.71 27.46 -39.20
N THR A 448 7.56 26.17 -39.52
CA THR A 448 7.85 25.66 -40.87
C THR A 448 6.94 26.29 -41.93
N GLN A 449 5.72 26.67 -41.56
CA GLN A 449 4.79 27.38 -42.45
C GLN A 449 5.04 28.91 -42.55
N GLY A 450 5.99 29.46 -41.78
CA GLY A 450 6.34 30.87 -41.81
C GLY A 450 5.38 31.78 -41.03
N GLN A 451 4.63 31.25 -40.07
CA GLN A 451 3.69 32.01 -39.22
C GLN A 451 4.35 32.64 -37.97
N GLY A 452 5.66 32.48 -37.79
CA GLY A 452 6.41 33.01 -36.64
C GLY A 452 7.55 32.10 -36.19
N ASN A 453 8.34 32.52 -35.21
CA ASN A 453 9.50 31.75 -34.73
C ASN A 453 9.14 30.76 -33.59
N PHE A 454 8.14 31.07 -32.76
CA PHE A 454 7.59 30.19 -31.69
C PHE A 454 8.59 29.55 -30.70
N THR A 455 9.86 29.94 -30.72
CA THR A 455 10.93 29.38 -29.88
C THR A 455 10.78 29.79 -28.42
N VAL A 456 10.30 31.01 -28.17
CA VAL A 456 10.05 31.52 -26.81
C VAL A 456 8.86 30.81 -26.18
N GLU A 457 7.77 30.65 -26.93
CA GLU A 457 6.54 29.96 -26.51
C GLU A 457 6.81 28.48 -26.25
N SER A 458 7.54 27.81 -27.15
CA SER A 458 8.00 26.44 -26.97
C SER A 458 8.83 26.27 -25.71
N GLN A 459 9.82 27.16 -25.50
CA GLN A 459 10.67 27.10 -24.31
C GLN A 459 9.87 27.37 -23.03
N ALA A 460 8.90 28.29 -23.07
CA ALA A 460 8.00 28.55 -21.96
C ALA A 460 7.18 27.30 -21.59
N ARG A 461 6.63 26.57 -22.58
CA ARG A 461 5.93 25.29 -22.34
C ARG A 461 6.83 24.20 -21.78
N ARG A 462 8.09 24.15 -22.19
CA ARG A 462 9.09 23.22 -21.64
C ARG A 462 9.36 23.50 -20.16
N ASN A 463 9.61 24.76 -19.81
CA ASN A 463 9.85 25.18 -18.43
C ASN A 463 8.62 24.91 -17.54
N GLU A 464 7.42 25.13 -18.07
CA GLU A 464 6.14 24.83 -17.41
C GLU A 464 5.99 23.33 -17.13
N LEU A 465 6.25 22.47 -18.12
CA LEU A 465 6.22 21.01 -17.96
C LEU A 465 7.16 20.56 -16.84
N GLN A 466 8.40 21.04 -16.82
CA GLN A 466 9.38 20.65 -15.79
C GLN A 466 8.94 21.07 -14.40
N THR A 467 8.41 22.29 -14.26
CA THR A 467 7.89 22.79 -12.99
C THR A 467 6.73 21.92 -12.48
N ARG A 468 5.84 21.49 -13.39
CA ARG A 468 4.72 20.60 -13.05
C ARG A 468 5.17 19.19 -12.70
N LEU A 469 6.13 18.64 -13.44
CA LEU A 469 6.69 17.31 -13.21
C LEU A 469 7.37 17.23 -11.85
N ALA A 470 8.25 18.18 -11.52
CA ALA A 470 8.95 18.21 -10.23
C ALA A 470 7.98 18.15 -9.04
N ARG A 471 6.90 18.93 -9.09
CA ARG A 471 5.87 18.95 -8.04
C ARG A 471 5.04 17.67 -8.01
N THR A 472 4.58 17.22 -9.17
CA THR A 472 3.69 16.05 -9.28
C THR A 472 4.41 14.76 -8.92
N GLN A 473 5.65 14.56 -9.40
CA GLN A 473 6.45 13.37 -9.10
C GLN A 473 6.85 13.31 -7.63
N GLN A 474 7.19 14.45 -7.00
CA GLN A 474 7.42 14.51 -5.56
C GLN A 474 6.16 14.14 -4.77
N LEU A 475 5.00 14.71 -5.15
CA LEU A 475 3.71 14.42 -4.54
C LEU A 475 3.37 12.92 -4.62
N VAL A 476 3.44 12.33 -5.82
CA VAL A 476 3.09 10.92 -6.03
C VAL A 476 4.04 10.00 -5.27
N ARG A 477 5.35 10.30 -5.20
CA ARG A 477 6.29 9.52 -4.39
C ARG A 477 5.93 9.53 -2.91
N ASN A 478 5.59 10.70 -2.37
CA ASN A 478 5.17 10.82 -0.98
C ASN A 478 3.90 10.01 -0.70
N VAL A 479 2.89 10.11 -1.59
CA VAL A 479 1.66 9.33 -1.47
C VAL A 479 1.96 7.84 -1.55
N MET A 480 2.69 7.39 -2.57
CA MET A 480 3.04 5.98 -2.78
C MET A 480 3.79 5.38 -1.59
N ASN A 481 4.66 6.15 -0.93
CA ASN A 481 5.38 5.69 0.27
C ASN A 481 4.48 5.52 1.51
N GLN A 482 3.34 6.22 1.56
CA GLN A 482 2.37 6.14 2.66
C GLN A 482 1.19 5.18 2.34
N THR A 483 0.95 4.92 1.06
CA THR A 483 -0.11 4.02 0.59
C THR A 483 0.31 2.56 0.73
N SER A 484 -0.59 1.72 1.23
CA SER A 484 -0.32 0.30 1.40
C SER A 484 -0.22 -0.43 0.05
N GLY A 485 0.83 -1.23 -0.13
CA GLY A 485 0.98 -2.17 -1.25
C GLY A 485 0.28 -3.51 -1.02
N GLU A 486 -0.47 -3.66 0.07
CA GLU A 486 -1.13 -4.91 0.41
C GLU A 486 -2.31 -5.23 -0.51
N TYR A 487 -2.41 -6.50 -0.89
CA TYR A 487 -3.56 -7.05 -1.61
C TYR A 487 -3.93 -8.42 -1.05
N TRP A 488 -5.24 -8.63 -0.88
CA TRP A 488 -5.84 -9.88 -0.43
C TRP A 488 -7.21 -10.07 -1.06
N ARG A 489 -7.72 -11.31 -1.07
CA ARG A 489 -9.00 -11.63 -1.72
C ARG A 489 -10.18 -11.53 -0.75
N CYS A 490 -11.18 -10.74 -1.12
CA CYS A 490 -12.41 -10.62 -0.35
C CYS A 490 -13.27 -11.88 -0.46
N ASP A 491 -14.19 -12.06 0.49
CA ASP A 491 -15.07 -13.22 0.50
C ASP A 491 -16.00 -13.23 -0.73
N PRO A 492 -16.29 -14.42 -1.27
CA PRO A 492 -17.32 -14.59 -2.28
C PRO A 492 -18.69 -14.17 -1.73
N ASP A 493 -19.68 -14.06 -2.61
CA ASP A 493 -21.03 -13.72 -2.18
C ASP A 493 -21.65 -14.80 -1.29
N ARG A 494 -22.67 -14.41 -0.53
CA ARG A 494 -23.29 -15.27 0.49
C ARG A 494 -23.76 -16.59 -0.13
N GLY A 495 -23.35 -17.71 0.48
CA GLY A 495 -23.68 -19.05 0.00
C GLY A 495 -22.82 -19.56 -1.17
N ALA A 496 -21.92 -18.75 -1.72
CA ALA A 496 -21.04 -19.15 -2.83
C ALA A 496 -19.71 -19.78 -2.37
N HIS A 497 -19.47 -19.90 -1.05
CA HIS A 497 -18.32 -20.63 -0.53
C HIS A 497 -18.37 -22.11 -0.94
N ARG A 498 -17.26 -22.63 -1.48
CA ARG A 498 -17.13 -24.01 -1.93
C ARG A 498 -15.77 -24.57 -1.48
N GLU A 499 -15.78 -25.69 -0.77
CA GLU A 499 -14.54 -26.35 -0.34
C GLU A 499 -13.71 -26.75 -1.56
N ASN A 500 -12.38 -26.62 -1.46
CA ASN A 500 -11.39 -26.81 -2.52
C ASN A 500 -11.46 -25.80 -3.68
N VAL A 501 -12.35 -24.81 -3.62
CA VAL A 501 -12.43 -23.69 -4.59
C VAL A 501 -12.15 -22.36 -3.91
N THR A 502 -12.94 -22.01 -2.88
CA THR A 502 -12.80 -20.75 -2.15
C THR A 502 -12.18 -20.92 -0.77
N TYR A 503 -12.25 -22.11 -0.19
CA TYR A 503 -11.58 -22.42 1.07
C TYR A 503 -11.14 -23.88 1.12
N VAL A 504 -10.19 -24.20 2.00
CA VAL A 504 -9.88 -25.57 2.42
C VAL A 504 -9.89 -25.64 3.94
N GLN A 505 -10.18 -26.81 4.48
CA GLN A 505 -10.20 -27.06 5.92
C GLN A 505 -9.40 -28.31 6.26
N PHE A 506 -8.92 -28.36 7.51
CA PHE A 506 -8.50 -29.59 8.15
C PHE A 506 -9.75 -30.31 8.65
N THR A 507 -9.90 -31.59 8.36
CA THR A 507 -11.05 -32.40 8.78
C THR A 507 -10.60 -33.31 9.90
N ARG A 508 -11.42 -33.44 10.96
CA ARG A 508 -11.13 -34.33 12.09
C ARG A 508 -9.74 -34.11 12.71
N LEU A 509 -9.30 -32.86 12.84
CA LEU A 509 -8.02 -32.55 13.52
C LEU A 509 -8.19 -32.71 15.03
N VAL A 510 -9.04 -31.86 15.62
CA VAL A 510 -9.50 -31.95 17.00
C VAL A 510 -11.02 -31.81 16.98
N GLN A 511 -11.74 -32.77 17.56
CA GLN A 511 -13.20 -32.78 17.59
C GLN A 511 -13.75 -33.09 18.97
N GLY A 512 -14.94 -32.56 19.27
CA GLY A 512 -15.74 -32.98 20.41
C GLY A 512 -15.97 -34.50 20.38
N TYR A 513 -15.75 -35.15 21.52
CA TYR A 513 -15.79 -36.60 21.69
C TYR A 513 -16.40 -36.95 23.04
N VAL A 514 -17.45 -37.76 23.05
CA VAL A 514 -18.07 -38.25 24.28
C VAL A 514 -17.41 -39.57 24.65
N GLU A 515 -16.91 -39.70 25.88
CA GLU A 515 -16.31 -40.95 26.35
C GLU A 515 -16.62 -41.19 27.82
N ASN A 516 -16.73 -42.46 28.23
CA ASN A 516 -16.92 -42.79 29.64
C ASN A 516 -15.58 -42.88 30.39
N GLU A 517 -15.57 -42.44 31.65
CA GLU A 517 -14.39 -42.52 32.53
C GLU A 517 -13.81 -43.95 32.61
N VAL A 518 -14.67 -44.98 32.59
CA VAL A 518 -14.25 -46.38 32.65
C VAL A 518 -13.40 -46.82 31.45
N ASP A 519 -13.55 -46.15 30.31
CA ASP A 519 -12.90 -46.50 29.04
C ASP A 519 -11.60 -45.73 28.81
N MET A 520 -11.37 -44.68 29.61
CA MET A 520 -10.15 -43.84 29.58
C MET A 520 -9.08 -44.29 30.59
N THR A 521 -9.28 -45.44 31.26
CA THR A 521 -8.33 -46.02 32.22
C THR A 521 -8.00 -47.47 31.86
N THR A 522 -6.81 -47.93 32.21
CA THR A 522 -6.36 -49.32 31.98
C THR A 522 -7.01 -50.32 32.93
N ASP A 523 -7.38 -49.86 34.13
CA ASP A 523 -7.87 -50.71 35.23
C ASP A 523 -9.41 -50.78 35.25
N ASN A 524 -10.04 -50.13 34.26
CA ASN A 524 -11.49 -50.11 34.05
C ASN A 524 -12.20 -49.50 35.24
N THR A 525 -11.66 -48.43 35.83
CA THR A 525 -12.22 -47.82 37.05
C THR A 525 -12.73 -46.40 36.80
N CYS A 526 -13.65 -45.95 37.66
CA CYS A 526 -14.21 -44.60 37.64
C CYS A 526 -13.85 -43.90 38.96
N ARG A 527 -12.55 -43.96 39.32
CA ARG A 527 -12.05 -43.34 40.57
C ARG A 527 -11.90 -41.84 40.44
N GLU A 528 -11.60 -41.40 39.24
CA GLU A 528 -11.42 -40.01 38.87
C GLU A 528 -12.72 -39.42 38.33
N THR A 529 -12.75 -38.09 38.18
CA THR A 529 -13.86 -37.38 37.53
C THR A 529 -13.45 -36.89 36.14
N CYS A 530 -14.39 -36.53 35.28
CA CYS A 530 -14.11 -35.97 33.96
C CYS A 530 -13.06 -34.85 33.96
N SER A 531 -13.00 -34.03 35.02
CA SER A 531 -12.03 -32.93 35.12
C SER A 531 -10.58 -33.39 35.29
N HIS A 532 -10.33 -34.64 35.67
CA HIS A 532 -8.99 -35.24 35.75
C HIS A 532 -8.37 -35.43 34.36
N TYR A 533 -9.20 -35.75 33.35
CA TYR A 533 -8.75 -36.12 32.00
C TYR A 533 -8.45 -34.88 31.14
N LYS A 534 -7.51 -34.05 31.58
CA LYS A 534 -7.08 -32.84 30.84
C LYS A 534 -5.96 -33.10 29.84
N TYR A 535 -5.09 -34.06 30.13
CA TYR A 535 -3.84 -34.24 29.42
C TYR A 535 -3.80 -35.58 28.68
N GLY A 536 -3.98 -35.55 27.36
CA GLY A 536 -3.68 -36.63 26.42
C GLY A 536 -3.85 -38.07 26.91
N HIS A 537 -5.10 -38.50 27.16
CA HIS A 537 -5.46 -39.87 27.52
C HIS A 537 -5.78 -40.72 26.29
N GLU A 538 -5.85 -42.03 26.44
CA GLU A 538 -6.26 -42.95 25.37
C GLU A 538 -7.54 -43.68 25.76
N GLN A 539 -8.37 -43.99 24.77
CA GLN A 539 -9.44 -44.96 24.97
C GLN A 539 -8.81 -46.37 24.98
N HIS A 540 -8.67 -46.96 26.17
CA HIS A 540 -8.02 -48.25 26.34
C HIS A 540 -8.90 -49.42 25.92
N GLN A 541 -10.21 -49.29 26.12
CA GLN A 541 -11.17 -50.37 25.88
C GLN A 541 -12.59 -49.83 25.64
N CYS A 542 -13.55 -50.75 25.55
CA CYS A 542 -14.97 -50.42 25.49
C CYS A 542 -15.74 -51.34 26.44
N TYR A 543 -15.98 -50.86 27.66
CA TYR A 543 -16.59 -51.61 28.74
C TYR A 543 -18.01 -52.02 28.36
N LYS A 544 -18.25 -53.34 28.37
CA LYS A 544 -19.56 -53.96 28.08
C LYS A 544 -20.21 -53.50 26.77
N GLU A 545 -19.41 -53.09 25.77
CA GLU A 545 -19.92 -52.61 24.49
C GLU A 545 -20.97 -51.48 24.63
N LEU A 546 -20.78 -50.60 25.62
CA LEU A 546 -21.61 -49.41 25.85
C LEU A 546 -21.46 -48.41 24.68
N TYR A 547 -21.67 -47.09 24.91
CA TYR A 547 -21.70 -46.13 23.81
C TYR A 547 -20.42 -46.12 22.95
N CYS A 548 -19.26 -46.44 23.52
CA CYS A 548 -17.99 -46.62 22.83
C CYS A 548 -18.04 -47.62 21.65
N SER A 549 -18.98 -48.57 21.62
CA SER A 549 -19.16 -49.52 20.50
C SER A 549 -19.98 -48.91 19.34
N GLN A 550 -20.75 -47.86 19.61
CA GLN A 550 -21.66 -47.20 18.68
C GLN A 550 -21.02 -46.00 17.96
N GLN A 551 -19.80 -45.63 18.35
CA GLN A 551 -19.05 -44.54 17.75
C GLN A 551 -17.64 -44.99 17.32
N PRO A 552 -16.99 -44.32 16.35
CA PRO A 552 -15.61 -44.60 16.02
C PRO A 552 -14.68 -44.25 17.19
N LYS A 553 -13.82 -45.20 17.58
CA LYS A 553 -12.74 -44.97 18.56
C LYS A 553 -11.92 -43.72 18.23
N CYS A 554 -11.54 -42.95 19.25
CA CYS A 554 -10.53 -41.90 19.08
C CYS A 554 -9.18 -42.54 18.73
N ALA A 555 -8.66 -42.31 17.52
CA ALA A 555 -7.45 -42.97 17.04
C ALA A 555 -6.16 -42.40 17.65
N GLY A 556 -6.21 -41.17 18.18
CA GLY A 556 -5.10 -40.53 18.90
C GLY A 556 -5.43 -40.35 20.37
N ARG A 557 -5.26 -39.12 20.87
CA ARG A 557 -5.36 -38.80 22.31
C ARG A 557 -6.56 -37.91 22.63
N ILE A 558 -7.06 -38.06 23.85
CA ILE A 558 -8.22 -37.38 24.42
C ILE A 558 -7.75 -36.29 25.39
N TYR A 559 -8.26 -35.08 25.25
CA TYR A 559 -7.85 -33.89 26.00
C TYR A 559 -9.05 -33.12 26.55
N ASP A 560 -8.80 -32.29 27.56
CA ASP A 560 -9.73 -31.31 28.12
C ASP A 560 -11.16 -31.80 28.38
N CYS A 561 -11.30 -32.98 28.98
CA CYS A 561 -12.62 -33.50 29.33
C CYS A 561 -13.34 -32.61 30.35
N GLU A 562 -14.65 -32.43 30.16
CA GLU A 562 -15.55 -31.74 31.07
C GLU A 562 -16.79 -32.59 31.38
N TYR A 563 -17.27 -32.47 32.62
CA TYR A 563 -18.57 -33.00 33.03
C TYR A 563 -19.62 -31.90 32.81
N ILE A 564 -20.71 -32.23 32.11
CA ILE A 564 -21.83 -31.30 31.85
C ILE A 564 -23.09 -31.85 32.51
N ASP A 565 -23.53 -33.02 32.07
CA ASP A 565 -24.59 -33.82 32.67
C ASP A 565 -24.32 -35.29 32.36
N SER A 566 -24.82 -36.17 33.20
CA SER A 566 -24.67 -37.61 33.08
C SER A 566 -25.53 -38.22 31.99
N ASP A 567 -26.73 -37.66 31.78
CA ASP A 567 -27.77 -38.25 30.95
C ASP A 567 -27.97 -37.36 29.72
N MET A 568 -27.74 -37.93 28.54
CA MET A 568 -27.77 -37.17 27.28
C MET A 568 -28.27 -37.99 26.09
N TRP A 569 -28.83 -37.30 25.12
CA TRP A 569 -29.23 -37.81 23.82
C TRP A 569 -28.24 -37.33 22.76
N ILE A 570 -27.50 -38.28 22.19
CA ILE A 570 -26.51 -38.01 21.16
C ILE A 570 -27.13 -38.28 19.80
N CYS A 571 -27.05 -37.31 18.89
CA CYS A 571 -27.37 -37.52 17.48
C CYS A 571 -26.08 -37.80 16.69
N PRO A 572 -25.80 -39.05 16.30
CA PRO A 572 -24.61 -39.39 15.53
C PRO A 572 -24.72 -38.87 14.10
N ALA A 573 -23.59 -38.38 13.58
CA ALA A 573 -23.50 -37.92 12.20
C ALA A 573 -23.61 -39.08 11.19
N ALA A 574 -23.90 -38.72 9.93
CA ALA A 574 -24.00 -39.67 8.83
C ALA A 574 -22.68 -40.45 8.63
N PRO A 575 -22.73 -41.75 8.28
CA PRO A 575 -21.52 -42.54 7.99
C PRO A 575 -20.71 -41.90 6.85
N GLY A 576 -19.38 -41.89 6.99
CA GLY A 576 -18.49 -41.32 5.98
C GLY A 576 -18.43 -39.77 5.96
N GLY A 577 -19.21 -39.08 6.79
CA GLY A 577 -19.12 -37.62 6.96
C GLY A 577 -17.86 -37.19 7.70
N THR A 578 -17.58 -35.89 7.73
CA THR A 578 -16.43 -35.32 8.47
C THR A 578 -16.69 -35.17 9.98
N ARG A 579 -17.95 -35.29 10.41
CA ARG A 579 -18.43 -35.04 11.78
C ARG A 579 -18.65 -36.36 12.54
N ARG A 580 -18.63 -36.31 13.88
CA ARG A 580 -19.02 -37.41 14.78
C ARG A 580 -20.47 -37.26 15.26
N TYR A 581 -20.88 -36.04 15.58
CA TYR A 581 -22.21 -35.72 16.08
C TYR A 581 -22.83 -34.56 15.29
N GLU A 582 -24.16 -34.56 15.12
CA GLU A 582 -24.87 -33.37 14.66
C GLU A 582 -25.21 -32.44 15.83
N TYR A 583 -25.69 -33.03 16.93
CA TYR A 583 -25.93 -32.35 18.20
C TYR A 583 -25.90 -33.34 19.36
N ILE A 584 -25.77 -32.81 20.58
CA ILE A 584 -25.91 -33.52 21.85
C ILE A 584 -26.86 -32.70 22.73
N GLU A 585 -27.88 -33.35 23.27
CA GLU A 585 -28.88 -32.75 24.16
C GLU A 585 -28.74 -33.38 25.54
N TYR A 586 -28.50 -32.56 26.57
CA TYR A 586 -28.36 -33.01 27.95
C TYR A 586 -29.70 -32.87 28.68
N GLU A 587 -29.93 -33.70 29.70
CA GLU A 587 -31.20 -33.70 30.46
C GLU A 587 -31.49 -32.38 31.17
N ASN A 588 -30.45 -31.67 31.65
CA ASN A 588 -30.57 -30.32 32.20
C ASN A 588 -30.96 -29.22 31.19
N GLY A 589 -31.18 -29.57 29.92
CA GLY A 589 -31.57 -28.65 28.86
C GLY A 589 -30.40 -27.96 28.15
N GLU A 590 -29.14 -28.22 28.54
CA GLU A 590 -27.98 -27.77 27.76
C GLU A 590 -27.93 -28.50 26.41
N MET A 591 -27.56 -27.76 25.35
CA MET A 591 -27.41 -28.30 24.01
C MET A 591 -26.02 -27.98 23.46
N ARG A 592 -25.39 -28.96 22.82
CA ARG A 592 -24.17 -28.81 22.03
C ARG A 592 -24.52 -29.05 20.56
N GLY A 593 -24.17 -28.11 19.68
CA GLY A 593 -24.57 -28.15 18.27
C GLY A 593 -25.95 -27.55 18.06
N ARG A 594 -26.60 -27.88 16.94
CA ARG A 594 -27.93 -27.36 16.57
C ARG A 594 -28.90 -28.52 16.41
N LYS A 595 -29.92 -28.58 17.26
CA LYS A 595 -30.96 -29.62 17.18
C LYS A 595 -31.73 -29.48 15.87
N GLN A 596 -31.44 -30.39 14.94
CA GLN A 596 -32.10 -30.53 13.64
C GLN A 596 -32.62 -31.96 13.51
N SER A 597 -33.05 -32.36 12.31
CA SER A 597 -33.40 -33.75 12.04
C SER A 597 -32.20 -34.66 12.33
N CYS A 598 -32.42 -35.76 13.03
CA CYS A 598 -31.40 -36.77 13.33
C CYS A 598 -31.62 -38.02 12.47
N PRO A 599 -30.96 -38.17 11.32
CA PRO A 599 -31.29 -39.22 10.36
C PRO A 599 -31.03 -40.64 10.88
N ARG A 600 -30.13 -40.78 11.86
CA ARG A 600 -29.73 -42.06 12.44
C ARG A 600 -30.45 -42.39 13.75
N GLY A 601 -31.39 -41.54 14.17
CA GLY A 601 -31.99 -41.60 15.50
C GLY A 601 -31.02 -41.12 16.59
N SER A 602 -31.57 -40.74 17.74
CA SER A 602 -30.78 -40.38 18.91
C SER A 602 -30.48 -41.61 19.76
N THR A 603 -29.26 -41.69 20.29
CA THR A 603 -28.87 -42.68 21.30
C THR A 603 -28.90 -42.00 22.66
N LYS A 604 -29.69 -42.54 23.59
CA LYS A 604 -29.64 -42.12 24.99
C LYS A 604 -28.46 -42.82 25.68
N VAL A 605 -27.64 -42.05 26.39
CA VAL A 605 -26.54 -42.56 27.22
C VAL A 605 -26.69 -42.01 28.62
N ASP A 606 -26.60 -42.90 29.61
CA ASP A 606 -26.81 -42.61 31.02
C ASP A 606 -25.55 -42.96 31.80
N SER A 607 -25.20 -42.18 32.81
CA SER A 607 -24.15 -42.56 33.76
C SER A 607 -24.63 -43.66 34.71
N TRP A 608 -23.71 -44.38 35.35
CA TRP A 608 -24.09 -45.46 36.27
C TRP A 608 -23.18 -45.57 37.48
N TRP A 609 -23.74 -46.13 38.54
CA TRP A 609 -22.98 -46.50 39.73
C TRP A 609 -22.33 -47.87 39.56
N ARG A 610 -21.02 -47.91 39.75
CA ARG A 610 -20.27 -49.15 39.89
C ARG A 610 -20.03 -49.40 41.38
N TRP A 611 -20.84 -50.31 41.93
CA TRP A 611 -20.94 -50.56 43.38
C TRP A 611 -21.46 -49.30 44.09
N LEU A 612 -21.36 -49.22 45.42
CA LEU A 612 -21.94 -48.11 46.21
C LEU A 612 -21.11 -46.81 46.21
N PHE A 613 -19.89 -46.80 45.63
CA PHE A 613 -18.92 -45.69 45.85
C PHE A 613 -18.34 -45.05 44.59
N TRP A 614 -18.51 -45.63 43.39
CA TRP A 614 -17.92 -45.10 42.17
C TRP A 614 -18.99 -44.78 41.15
N HIS A 615 -19.05 -43.52 40.73
CA HIS A 615 -19.96 -43.04 39.69
C HIS A 615 -19.20 -42.96 38.36
N CYS A 616 -19.63 -43.71 37.35
CA CYS A 616 -19.01 -43.72 36.04
C CYS A 616 -19.72 -42.73 35.13
N SER A 617 -19.13 -41.57 34.92
CA SER A 617 -19.75 -40.47 34.18
C SER A 617 -19.32 -40.48 32.71
N TYR A 618 -20.22 -40.04 31.82
CA TYR A 618 -19.83 -39.68 30.45
C TYR A 618 -19.27 -38.26 30.44
N CYS A 619 -18.11 -38.11 29.80
CA CYS A 619 -17.38 -36.86 29.70
C CYS A 619 -17.47 -36.33 28.27
N PHE A 620 -17.58 -35.01 28.12
CA PHE A 620 -17.37 -34.34 26.84
C PHE A 620 -15.92 -33.89 26.75
N CYS A 621 -15.17 -34.42 25.79
CA CYS A 621 -13.73 -34.23 25.63
C CYS A 621 -13.37 -33.75 24.21
N TYR A 622 -12.09 -33.49 23.97
CA TYR A 622 -11.55 -33.29 22.64
C TYR A 622 -10.68 -34.47 22.20
N CYS A 623 -11.02 -35.09 21.07
CA CYS A 623 -10.21 -36.13 20.44
C CYS A 623 -9.29 -35.51 19.38
N ASP A 624 -7.97 -35.63 19.57
CA ASP A 624 -6.96 -35.45 18.51
C ASP A 624 -6.94 -36.73 17.65
N ASP A 625 -7.77 -36.75 16.61
CA ASP A 625 -8.09 -37.96 15.86
C ASP A 625 -7.01 -38.31 14.82
N ALA A 626 -5.99 -39.06 15.22
CA ALA A 626 -4.89 -39.49 14.34
C ALA A 626 -5.28 -40.58 13.30
N GLY A 627 -6.56 -40.71 12.97
CA GLY A 627 -7.08 -41.71 12.04
C GLY A 627 -6.93 -41.35 10.56
N ARG A 628 -7.20 -42.32 9.68
CA ARG A 628 -7.10 -42.20 8.21
C ARG A 628 -7.97 -41.12 7.54
N HIS A 629 -8.93 -40.57 8.29
CA HIS A 629 -9.89 -39.56 7.81
C HIS A 629 -9.55 -38.15 8.33
N SER A 630 -8.40 -38.01 9.00
CA SER A 630 -7.93 -36.73 9.52
C SER A 630 -7.00 -36.05 8.53
N ASP A 631 -7.44 -34.91 7.99
CA ASP A 631 -6.57 -34.03 7.22
C ASP A 631 -5.78 -33.20 8.23
N ARG A 632 -4.47 -33.44 8.34
CA ARG A 632 -3.61 -32.80 9.36
C ARG A 632 -2.19 -32.48 8.88
N TYR A 633 -1.95 -32.53 7.57
CA TYR A 633 -0.60 -32.41 7.02
C TYR A 633 -0.44 -31.09 6.26
N VAL A 634 0.64 -30.37 6.55
CA VAL A 634 1.04 -29.13 5.86
C VAL A 634 2.40 -29.33 5.21
N SER A 635 2.51 -29.05 3.92
CA SER A 635 3.76 -29.17 3.18
C SER A 635 4.78 -28.15 3.67
N LEU A 636 5.99 -28.62 3.97
CA LEU A 636 7.16 -27.79 4.25
C LEU A 636 8.07 -27.64 3.01
N ARG A 637 7.76 -28.30 1.89
CA ARG A 637 8.49 -28.13 0.63
C ARG A 637 8.27 -26.74 0.03
N GLU A 638 9.31 -26.21 -0.58
CA GLU A 638 9.30 -24.90 -1.25
C GLU A 638 8.39 -24.87 -2.49
N SER A 639 7.83 -23.70 -2.76
CA SER A 639 7.16 -23.35 -4.01
C SER A 639 7.86 -22.13 -4.59
N VAL A 640 8.64 -22.32 -5.66
CA VAL A 640 9.53 -21.30 -6.25
C VAL A 640 9.16 -21.02 -7.71
N SER A 641 9.46 -19.82 -8.19
CA SER A 641 9.40 -19.49 -9.61
C SER A 641 10.64 -20.01 -10.35
N ASP A 642 10.51 -20.21 -11.65
CA ASP A 642 11.62 -20.58 -12.53
C ASP A 642 12.48 -19.34 -12.84
N MET A 643 13.46 -19.11 -11.97
CA MET A 643 14.35 -17.96 -12.08
C MET A 643 15.31 -18.04 -13.27
N GLU A 644 15.64 -19.25 -13.76
CA GLU A 644 16.49 -19.43 -14.95
C GLU A 644 15.77 -18.91 -16.20
N GLN A 645 14.45 -19.05 -16.23
CA GLN A 645 13.59 -18.46 -17.27
C GLN A 645 13.15 -17.02 -16.94
N ASN A 646 13.83 -16.32 -16.02
CA ASN A 646 13.54 -14.95 -15.62
C ASN A 646 12.10 -14.74 -15.10
N ARG A 647 11.55 -15.73 -14.39
CA ARG A 647 10.20 -15.66 -13.83
C ARG A 647 10.23 -15.29 -12.35
N VAL A 648 9.28 -14.45 -11.96
CA VAL A 648 9.08 -13.97 -10.58
C VAL A 648 7.73 -14.41 -10.05
N VAL A 649 7.56 -14.36 -8.72
CA VAL A 649 6.26 -14.63 -8.09
C VAL A 649 5.35 -13.42 -8.25
N THR A 650 4.09 -13.66 -8.61
CA THR A 650 3.05 -12.64 -8.83
C THR A 650 1.79 -12.84 -7.99
N GLY A 651 1.68 -13.97 -7.28
CA GLY A 651 0.50 -14.29 -6.47
C GLY A 651 0.66 -15.55 -5.63
N LEU A 652 -0.26 -15.75 -4.69
CA LEU A 652 -0.27 -16.85 -3.72
C LEU A 652 -1.64 -17.53 -3.62
N ARG A 653 -1.66 -18.81 -3.27
CA ARG A 653 -2.88 -19.58 -3.03
C ARG A 653 -2.66 -20.80 -2.15
N PHE A 654 -3.61 -21.11 -1.26
CA PHE A 654 -3.66 -22.41 -0.60
C PHE A 654 -4.35 -23.47 -1.48
N VAL A 655 -3.78 -24.67 -1.53
CA VAL A 655 -4.40 -25.83 -2.19
C VAL A 655 -4.28 -27.08 -1.32
N LYS A 656 -5.32 -27.91 -1.31
CA LYS A 656 -5.30 -29.23 -0.64
C LYS A 656 -5.22 -30.34 -1.70
N ARG A 657 -4.20 -31.19 -1.61
CA ARG A 657 -3.96 -32.33 -2.52
C ARG A 657 -3.53 -33.54 -1.70
N ARG A 658 -4.21 -34.68 -1.87
CA ARG A 658 -3.90 -35.93 -1.13
C ARG A 658 -3.78 -35.72 0.40
N GLN A 659 -4.74 -34.98 1.00
CA GLN A 659 -4.77 -34.61 2.43
C GLN A 659 -3.62 -33.71 2.91
N MET A 660 -2.77 -33.22 2.00
CA MET A 660 -1.69 -32.28 2.27
C MET A 660 -2.13 -30.86 1.85
N VAL A 661 -1.95 -29.89 2.74
CA VAL A 661 -2.10 -28.47 2.42
C VAL A 661 -0.79 -27.92 1.90
N HIS A 662 -0.83 -27.21 0.76
CA HIS A 662 0.30 -26.52 0.16
C HIS A 662 -0.01 -25.03 0.03
N LEU A 663 0.98 -24.19 0.27
CA LEU A 663 0.99 -22.80 -0.20
C LEU A 663 1.75 -22.78 -1.52
N ILE A 664 1.08 -22.36 -2.59
CA ILE A 664 1.64 -22.35 -3.95
C ILE A 664 1.73 -20.94 -4.48
N VAL A 665 2.65 -20.73 -5.42
CA VAL A 665 2.91 -19.43 -6.06
C VAL A 665 2.37 -19.41 -7.49
N GLN A 666 1.93 -18.24 -7.94
CA GLN A 666 1.81 -17.91 -9.34
C GLN A 666 3.13 -17.30 -9.82
N GLN A 667 3.59 -17.68 -11.01
CA GLN A 667 4.77 -17.11 -11.64
C GLN A 667 4.45 -16.45 -12.99
N GLY A 668 5.27 -15.48 -13.36
CA GLY A 668 5.22 -14.81 -14.67
C GLY A 668 6.59 -14.30 -15.10
N LEU A 669 6.81 -14.17 -16.41
CA LEU A 669 8.05 -13.63 -16.98
C LEU A 669 8.16 -12.13 -16.67
N LEU A 670 9.28 -11.75 -16.07
CA LEU A 670 9.63 -10.36 -15.80
C LEU A 670 10.09 -9.66 -17.09
N LEU A 671 9.56 -8.46 -17.32
CA LEU A 671 9.84 -7.58 -18.45
C LEU A 671 10.50 -6.27 -17.97
N PRO A 672 11.11 -5.50 -18.89
CA PRO A 672 11.68 -4.19 -18.57
C PRO A 672 10.72 -3.28 -17.81
N GLY A 673 11.24 -2.50 -16.87
CA GLY A 673 10.43 -1.58 -16.08
C GLY A 673 9.53 -2.26 -15.06
N GLY A 674 9.77 -3.53 -14.72
CA GLY A 674 9.02 -4.25 -13.68
C GLY A 674 7.67 -4.82 -14.14
N GLU A 675 7.39 -4.81 -15.44
CA GLU A 675 6.18 -5.40 -16.01
C GLU A 675 6.22 -6.93 -16.01
N ILE A 676 5.03 -7.55 -16.12
CA ILE A 676 4.88 -9.01 -16.20
C ILE A 676 4.17 -9.37 -17.50
N ALA A 677 4.72 -10.33 -18.25
CA ALA A 677 4.07 -10.84 -19.46
C ALA A 677 2.81 -11.66 -19.11
N ASN A 678 1.63 -11.09 -19.33
CA ASN A 678 0.33 -11.71 -19.00
C ASN A 678 0.14 -13.12 -19.61
N SER A 679 0.63 -13.36 -20.82
CA SER A 679 0.53 -14.65 -21.51
C SER A 679 1.35 -15.78 -20.86
N THR A 680 2.26 -15.43 -19.96
CA THR A 680 3.19 -16.38 -19.31
C THR A 680 2.76 -16.76 -17.90
N LEU A 681 1.66 -16.19 -17.39
CA LEU A 681 1.18 -16.42 -16.04
C LEU A 681 0.73 -17.85 -15.83
N GLU A 682 1.28 -18.52 -14.82
CA GLU A 682 0.91 -19.88 -14.46
C GLU A 682 1.05 -20.15 -12.97
N TRP A 683 0.24 -21.06 -12.44
CA TRP A 683 0.36 -21.52 -11.06
C TRP A 683 1.35 -22.68 -11.00
N VAL A 684 2.36 -22.56 -10.12
CA VAL A 684 3.34 -23.62 -9.90
C VAL A 684 2.63 -24.79 -9.21
N VAL A 685 2.51 -25.90 -9.94
CA VAL A 685 1.82 -27.09 -9.42
C VAL A 685 2.78 -27.87 -8.52
N PRO A 686 2.46 -28.06 -7.23
CA PRO A 686 3.32 -28.82 -6.33
C PRO A 686 3.31 -30.27 -6.77
N LYS A 687 4.49 -30.91 -6.83
CA LYS A 687 4.58 -32.36 -7.03
C LYS A 687 3.86 -33.06 -5.88
N PRO A 688 2.73 -33.75 -6.12
CA PRO A 688 1.92 -34.28 -5.04
C PRO A 688 2.66 -35.44 -4.38
N PHE A 689 2.74 -35.41 -3.05
CA PHE A 689 3.33 -36.46 -2.23
C PHE A 689 2.41 -36.77 -1.04
N THR A 690 2.60 -37.93 -0.43
CA THR A 690 1.85 -38.36 0.76
C THR A 690 2.80 -38.57 1.94
N HIS A 691 2.26 -38.51 3.15
CA HIS A 691 3.03 -38.73 4.38
C HIS A 691 3.60 -40.16 4.50
N THR A 692 3.10 -41.11 3.71
CA THR A 692 3.57 -42.51 3.69
C THR A 692 4.55 -42.81 2.55
N ASP A 693 4.85 -41.85 1.68
CA ASP A 693 5.77 -42.03 0.56
C ASP A 693 7.21 -42.28 1.07
N LYS A 694 7.95 -43.15 0.38
CA LYS A 694 9.33 -43.50 0.76
C LYS A 694 10.22 -42.26 0.73
N GLY A 695 10.88 -41.98 1.85
CA GLY A 695 11.84 -40.88 1.99
C GLY A 695 11.23 -39.54 2.42
N VAL A 696 9.90 -39.45 2.55
CA VAL A 696 9.19 -38.26 3.08
C VAL A 696 9.19 -38.31 4.61
N ARG A 697 9.52 -37.20 5.29
CA ARG A 697 9.64 -37.15 6.75
C ARG A 697 8.90 -35.97 7.39
N ASP A 698 8.26 -36.20 8.53
CA ASP A 698 7.67 -35.15 9.38
C ASP A 698 8.76 -34.21 9.91
N GLY A 699 8.47 -32.91 9.95
CA GLY A 699 9.40 -31.84 10.32
C GLY A 699 10.40 -31.45 9.22
N HIS A 700 10.50 -32.20 8.13
CA HIS A 700 11.39 -31.89 6.99
C HIS A 700 10.61 -31.63 5.71
N ASP A 701 9.80 -32.60 5.24
CA ASP A 701 9.00 -32.47 4.02
C ASP A 701 7.59 -31.94 4.29
N TYR A 702 7.04 -32.29 5.44
CA TYR A 702 5.71 -31.87 5.89
C TYR A 702 5.69 -31.72 7.41
N HIS A 703 4.67 -31.03 7.91
CA HIS A 703 4.38 -30.90 9.34
C HIS A 703 3.04 -31.54 9.65
N THR A 704 3.04 -32.38 10.67
CA THR A 704 1.83 -33.02 11.21
C THR A 704 1.24 -32.17 12.33
N LEU A 705 0.01 -31.69 12.12
CA LEU A 705 -0.76 -31.00 13.14
C LEU A 705 -1.22 -31.99 14.21
N SER A 706 -1.11 -31.59 15.47
CA SER A 706 -1.58 -32.32 16.65
C SER A 706 -2.14 -31.34 17.68
N TYR A 707 -2.67 -31.83 18.80
CA TYR A 707 -3.23 -30.99 19.84
C TYR A 707 -2.27 -29.85 20.26
N ASP A 708 -0.99 -30.14 20.45
CA ASP A 708 0.00 -29.15 20.86
C ASP A 708 0.70 -28.43 19.70
N ARG A 709 0.70 -29.00 18.48
CA ARG A 709 1.46 -28.53 17.31
C ARG A 709 0.55 -28.03 16.17
N ARG A 710 -0.38 -27.14 16.50
CA ARG A 710 -1.42 -26.64 15.56
C ARG A 710 -1.45 -25.12 15.39
N ALA A 711 -0.34 -24.46 15.70
CA ALA A 711 -0.26 -23.01 15.60
C ALA A 711 0.29 -22.57 14.24
N ILE A 712 -0.13 -21.39 13.78
CA ILE A 712 0.39 -20.71 12.60
C ILE A 712 0.62 -19.23 12.90
N ASP A 713 1.78 -18.74 12.49
CA ASP A 713 2.19 -17.34 12.62
C ASP A 713 1.56 -16.50 11.50
N LEU A 714 1.02 -15.34 11.87
CA LEU A 714 0.34 -14.40 10.97
C LEU A 714 1.27 -13.22 10.67
N ASP A 715 2.36 -13.51 9.96
CA ASP A 715 3.40 -12.53 9.65
C ASP A 715 3.24 -11.92 8.27
N ASP A 716 3.71 -10.69 8.19
CA ASP A 716 4.01 -9.98 6.96
C ASP A 716 5.53 -9.95 6.78
N VAL A 717 6.01 -10.61 5.72
CA VAL A 717 7.44 -10.64 5.38
C VAL A 717 7.66 -9.75 4.17
N HIS A 718 8.52 -8.75 4.33
CA HIS A 718 8.91 -7.82 3.27
C HIS A 718 10.32 -8.15 2.79
N VAL A 719 10.56 -7.96 1.50
CA VAL A 719 11.91 -8.01 0.93
C VAL A 719 12.49 -6.58 0.85
N PRO A 720 13.83 -6.41 0.98
CA PRO A 720 14.45 -5.11 0.86
C PRO A 720 14.22 -4.46 -0.53
N PRO A 721 14.33 -3.12 -0.65
CA PRO A 721 14.29 -2.44 -1.94
C PRO A 721 15.30 -3.03 -2.94
N GLY A 722 14.89 -3.19 -4.20
CA GLY A 722 15.71 -3.83 -5.24
C GLY A 722 15.59 -5.36 -5.31
N TYR A 723 14.99 -6.00 -4.30
CA TYR A 723 14.68 -7.43 -4.30
C TYR A 723 13.22 -7.69 -4.63
N VAL A 724 12.94 -8.88 -5.14
CA VAL A 724 11.58 -9.38 -5.42
C VAL A 724 11.42 -10.80 -4.90
N VAL A 725 10.18 -11.20 -4.62
CA VAL A 725 9.86 -12.56 -4.18
C VAL A 725 9.97 -13.53 -5.36
N THR A 726 10.71 -14.61 -5.16
CA THR A 726 10.91 -15.72 -6.11
C THR A 726 10.47 -17.07 -5.54
N GLY A 727 9.98 -17.11 -4.30
CA GLY A 727 9.43 -18.34 -3.73
C GLY A 727 8.90 -18.19 -2.32
N VAL A 728 8.17 -19.20 -1.87
CA VAL A 728 7.63 -19.31 -0.51
C VAL A 728 7.82 -20.71 0.04
N GLN A 729 7.95 -20.82 1.36
CA GLN A 729 8.06 -22.09 2.07
C GLN A 729 7.53 -21.94 3.49
N PHE A 730 7.02 -23.02 4.07
CA PHE A 730 6.79 -23.08 5.51
C PHE A 730 7.98 -23.71 6.23
N ARG A 731 8.30 -23.15 7.38
CA ARG A 731 9.22 -23.71 8.38
C ARG A 731 8.48 -23.92 9.69
N VAL A 732 8.92 -24.88 10.48
CA VAL A 732 8.43 -25.07 11.85
C VAL A 732 9.36 -24.34 12.84
N LEU A 733 8.79 -23.45 13.65
CA LEU A 733 9.44 -22.77 14.76
C LEU A 733 8.77 -23.20 16.08
N GLY A 734 9.43 -24.09 16.82
CA GLY A 734 8.83 -24.73 18.00
C GLY A 734 7.62 -25.57 17.60
N ALA A 735 6.42 -25.08 17.92
CA ALA A 735 5.14 -25.74 17.60
C ALA A 735 4.29 -24.95 16.57
N ARG A 736 4.89 -23.94 15.90
CA ARG A 736 4.21 -23.02 15.00
C ARG A 736 4.72 -23.14 13.57
N LEU A 737 3.81 -23.02 12.60
CA LEU A 737 4.13 -22.84 11.19
C LEU A 737 4.48 -21.37 10.95
N ASN A 738 5.65 -21.13 10.35
CA ASN A 738 6.18 -19.80 10.03
C ASN A 738 6.47 -19.68 8.53
N LEU A 739 6.11 -18.54 7.94
CA LEU A 739 6.28 -18.28 6.51
C LEU A 739 7.71 -17.78 6.22
N LEU A 740 8.34 -18.40 5.22
CA LEU A 740 9.60 -17.95 4.63
C LEU A 740 9.36 -17.52 3.18
N LEU A 741 10.02 -16.44 2.78
CA LEU A 741 10.09 -15.95 1.40
C LEU A 741 11.50 -16.12 0.86
N ARG A 742 11.60 -16.55 -0.39
CA ARG A 742 12.84 -16.46 -1.16
C ARG A 742 12.87 -15.11 -1.87
N MET A 743 13.96 -14.36 -1.67
CA MET A 743 14.18 -13.09 -2.33
C MET A 743 15.37 -13.17 -3.30
N THR A 744 15.23 -12.52 -4.44
CA THR A 744 16.27 -12.41 -5.48
C THR A 744 16.34 -10.97 -5.94
N GLU A 745 17.55 -10.47 -6.20
CA GLU A 745 17.76 -9.11 -6.68
C GLU A 745 17.25 -8.96 -8.13
N MET A 746 16.70 -7.79 -8.44
CA MET A 746 16.15 -7.46 -9.74
C MET A 746 16.80 -6.19 -10.30
N ASN A 747 17.25 -6.27 -11.56
CA ASN A 747 17.50 -5.09 -12.37
C ASN A 747 16.19 -4.58 -12.96
N PHE A 748 15.67 -3.49 -12.39
CA PHE A 748 14.38 -2.91 -12.79
C PHE A 748 14.36 -2.45 -14.26
N THR A 749 15.39 -1.71 -14.70
CA THR A 749 15.46 -1.18 -16.08
C THR A 749 15.47 -2.29 -17.12
N ALA A 750 16.28 -3.33 -16.91
CA ALA A 750 16.41 -4.43 -17.84
C ALA A 750 15.27 -5.46 -17.71
N GLY A 751 14.55 -5.47 -16.57
CA GLY A 751 13.57 -6.50 -16.27
C GLY A 751 14.19 -7.88 -16.07
N LYS A 752 15.35 -7.94 -15.41
CA LYS A 752 16.12 -9.18 -15.25
C LYS A 752 16.43 -9.47 -13.79
N LEU A 753 16.23 -10.72 -13.38
CA LEU A 753 16.78 -11.23 -12.13
C LEU A 753 18.31 -11.28 -12.23
N VAL A 754 18.99 -10.83 -11.17
CA VAL A 754 20.45 -10.83 -11.09
C VAL A 754 20.90 -11.62 -9.86
N GLY A 755 22.09 -12.22 -9.93
CA GLY A 755 22.64 -12.98 -8.81
C GLY A 755 21.77 -14.17 -8.40
N LEU A 756 21.40 -15.06 -9.34
CA LEU A 756 20.50 -16.19 -9.08
C LEU A 756 21.00 -17.11 -7.95
N ASP A 757 22.32 -17.31 -7.86
CA ASP A 757 22.98 -18.10 -6.82
C ASP A 757 23.01 -17.40 -5.44
N ALA A 758 22.77 -16.10 -5.41
CA ALA A 758 22.76 -15.27 -4.20
C ALA A 758 21.35 -15.07 -3.61
N SER A 759 20.35 -15.84 -4.05
CA SER A 759 18.99 -15.78 -3.50
C SER A 759 18.95 -16.20 -2.03
N ILE A 760 18.19 -15.49 -1.20
CA ILE A 760 18.16 -15.69 0.26
C ILE A 760 16.74 -16.02 0.72
N TRP A 761 16.63 -16.95 1.67
CA TRP A 761 15.39 -17.21 2.40
C TRP A 761 15.30 -16.30 3.63
N SER A 762 14.20 -15.54 3.75
CA SER A 762 13.93 -14.63 4.86
C SER A 762 12.55 -14.88 5.44
N GLY A 763 12.40 -14.65 6.74
CA GLY A 763 11.14 -14.73 7.45
C GLY A 763 11.19 -13.89 8.72
N SER A 764 10.06 -13.77 9.41
CA SER A 764 10.02 -13.05 10.69
C SER A 764 10.90 -13.75 11.72
N LEU A 765 11.80 -13.00 12.34
CA LEU A 765 12.63 -13.46 13.45
C LEU A 765 11.95 -13.23 14.82
N GLU A 766 10.73 -12.65 14.82
CA GLU A 766 10.05 -12.28 16.06
C GLU A 766 9.59 -13.54 16.84
N THR A 767 10.00 -13.59 18.10
CA THR A 767 9.68 -14.67 19.02
C THR A 767 8.51 -14.36 19.93
N GLU A 768 8.35 -13.09 20.34
CA GLU A 768 7.27 -12.63 21.22
C GLU A 768 6.01 -12.37 20.41
N ARG A 769 4.97 -13.18 20.64
CA ARG A 769 3.74 -13.11 19.86
C ARG A 769 2.50 -13.28 20.71
N THR A 770 1.42 -12.64 20.27
CA THR A 770 0.12 -12.72 20.92
C THR A 770 -0.79 -13.73 20.22
N GLU A 771 -1.45 -14.60 20.99
CA GLU A 771 -2.42 -15.56 20.46
C GLU A 771 -3.75 -14.87 20.19
N ILE A 772 -4.33 -15.07 19.00
CA ILE A 772 -5.71 -14.73 18.71
C ILE A 772 -6.61 -15.88 19.16
N PRO A 773 -7.44 -15.72 20.20
CA PRO A 773 -8.26 -16.80 20.72
C PRO A 773 -9.47 -17.05 19.80
N LEU A 774 -9.64 -18.30 19.37
CA LEU A 774 -10.78 -18.75 18.55
C LEU A 774 -11.79 -19.61 19.31
N LYS A 775 -11.77 -19.54 20.66
CA LYS A 775 -12.68 -20.31 21.50
C LYS A 775 -14.13 -19.86 21.28
N TYR A 776 -15.04 -20.84 21.30
CA TYR A 776 -16.49 -20.61 21.20
C TYR A 776 -16.99 -20.00 19.88
N MET A 777 -16.17 -20.06 18.82
CA MET A 777 -16.54 -19.55 17.50
C MET A 777 -17.29 -20.61 16.68
N ASP A 778 -18.20 -20.17 15.81
CA ASP A 778 -18.99 -21.00 14.91
C ASP A 778 -18.28 -21.22 13.55
N VAL A 779 -18.87 -22.03 12.68
CA VAL A 779 -18.35 -22.36 11.34
C VAL A 779 -18.25 -21.10 10.46
N PRO A 780 -17.08 -20.79 9.86
CA PRO A 780 -16.84 -19.54 9.13
C PRO A 780 -17.84 -19.29 7.99
N THR A 781 -18.21 -20.33 7.25
CA THR A 781 -19.10 -20.23 6.08
C THR A 781 -20.57 -19.95 6.43
N LEU A 782 -20.93 -19.99 7.72
CA LEU A 782 -22.27 -19.61 8.21
C LEU A 782 -22.39 -18.13 8.55
N ALA A 783 -21.28 -17.37 8.47
CA ALA A 783 -21.27 -15.96 8.78
C ALA A 783 -22.27 -15.18 7.89
N PRO A 784 -23.01 -14.20 8.45
CA PRO A 784 -24.02 -13.44 7.71
C PRO A 784 -23.41 -12.34 6.82
N ALA A 785 -22.13 -12.01 7.01
CA ALA A 785 -21.41 -10.93 6.35
C ALA A 785 -20.04 -11.40 5.85
N LYS A 786 -19.43 -10.61 4.96
CA LYS A 786 -18.06 -10.85 4.45
C LYS A 786 -17.04 -10.59 5.56
N SER A 787 -15.99 -11.40 5.59
CA SER A 787 -14.89 -11.30 6.54
C SER A 787 -14.09 -10.02 6.34
N VAL A 788 -13.67 -9.40 7.44
CA VAL A 788 -12.73 -8.27 7.47
C VAL A 788 -11.41 -8.71 8.09
N PRO A 789 -10.26 -8.12 7.72
CA PRO A 789 -8.99 -8.37 8.38
C PRO A 789 -9.10 -8.08 9.89
N MET A 790 -8.66 -9.01 10.72
CA MET A 790 -8.72 -8.92 12.19
C MET A 790 -7.37 -9.15 12.87
N SER A 791 -6.34 -9.60 12.14
CA SER A 791 -4.98 -9.73 12.66
C SER A 791 -4.10 -8.51 12.36
N THR A 792 -3.12 -8.29 13.22
CA THR A 792 -1.96 -7.41 13.03
C THR A 792 -0.67 -8.23 13.04
N GLN A 793 0.47 -7.58 12.79
CA GLN A 793 1.80 -8.21 12.92
C GLN A 793 2.03 -8.80 14.33
N ASN A 794 2.94 -9.77 14.41
CA ASN A 794 3.37 -10.46 15.64
C ASN A 794 2.23 -11.20 16.36
N GLN A 795 1.26 -11.68 15.59
CA GLN A 795 0.17 -12.51 16.09
C GLN A 795 0.30 -13.94 15.56
N TYR A 796 -0.31 -14.87 16.27
CA TYR A 796 -0.47 -16.25 15.84
C TYR A 796 -1.84 -16.75 16.26
N LEU A 797 -2.29 -17.83 15.64
CA LEU A 797 -3.50 -18.53 16.07
C LEU A 797 -3.27 -20.04 16.07
N ARG A 798 -4.19 -20.75 16.73
CA ARG A 798 -4.20 -22.22 16.78
C ARG A 798 -5.42 -22.73 16.04
N PHE A 799 -5.22 -23.69 15.12
CA PHE A 799 -6.34 -24.46 14.59
C PHE A 799 -7.00 -25.22 15.73
N GLY A 800 -8.32 -25.26 15.80
CA GLY A 800 -9.06 -25.88 16.90
C GLY A 800 -10.50 -26.14 16.53
N PRO A 801 -11.27 -26.83 17.38
CA PRO A 801 -12.66 -27.06 17.11
C PRO A 801 -13.49 -25.77 17.24
N THR A 802 -14.63 -25.76 16.56
CA THR A 802 -15.73 -24.82 16.81
C THR A 802 -16.21 -24.90 18.26
N GLY A 803 -16.99 -23.90 18.69
CA GLY A 803 -17.61 -23.89 20.00
C GLY A 803 -18.55 -25.08 20.22
N GLY A 804 -18.51 -25.68 21.41
CA GLY A 804 -19.41 -26.78 21.78
C GLY A 804 -20.89 -26.45 21.61
N ARG A 805 -21.34 -25.27 22.06
CA ARG A 805 -22.74 -24.82 21.88
C ARG A 805 -23.10 -24.52 20.43
N ALA A 806 -22.15 -24.00 19.66
CA ALA A 806 -22.38 -23.60 18.28
C ALA A 806 -22.50 -24.81 17.33
N ASP A 807 -21.60 -25.79 17.50
CA ASP A 807 -21.37 -26.83 16.50
C ASP A 807 -20.85 -28.15 17.12
N ALA A 808 -21.15 -28.41 18.39
CA ALA A 808 -20.71 -29.61 19.14
C ALA A 808 -19.19 -29.87 19.04
N ALA A 809 -18.40 -28.81 18.81
CA ALA A 809 -16.96 -28.88 18.57
C ALA A 809 -16.55 -29.81 17.40
N GLN A 810 -17.35 -29.88 16.33
CA GLN A 810 -17.15 -30.86 15.25
C GLN A 810 -16.36 -30.35 14.05
N THR A 811 -16.24 -29.03 13.87
CA THR A 811 -15.56 -28.43 12.71
C THR A 811 -14.24 -27.79 13.13
N THR A 812 -13.15 -28.00 12.38
CA THR A 812 -11.87 -27.35 12.66
C THR A 812 -11.82 -25.96 12.04
N ILE A 813 -11.52 -24.96 12.87
CA ILE A 813 -11.42 -23.54 12.52
C ILE A 813 -10.03 -22.99 12.91
N PRO A 814 -9.55 -21.92 12.27
CA PRO A 814 -10.14 -21.25 11.11
C PRO A 814 -10.03 -22.12 9.85
N PHE A 815 -10.79 -21.79 8.81
CA PHE A 815 -10.54 -22.34 7.48
C PHE A 815 -9.33 -21.65 6.83
N LEU A 816 -8.79 -22.22 5.76
CA LEU A 816 -7.76 -21.58 4.94
C LEU A 816 -8.43 -21.00 3.69
N ASP A 817 -8.21 -19.72 3.39
CA ASP A 817 -8.70 -19.10 2.16
C ASP A 817 -7.95 -19.66 0.94
N ALA A 818 -8.67 -20.38 0.10
CA ALA A 818 -8.12 -21.05 -1.07
C ALA A 818 -8.35 -20.26 -2.35
N GLN A 819 -8.80 -19.01 -2.28
CA GLN A 819 -8.93 -18.14 -3.44
C GLN A 819 -7.54 -17.71 -3.95
N PRO A 820 -7.38 -17.48 -5.28
CA PRO A 820 -6.15 -16.92 -5.81
C PRO A 820 -5.98 -15.48 -5.34
N VAL A 821 -4.84 -15.19 -4.71
CA VAL A 821 -4.42 -13.85 -4.31
C VAL A 821 -3.38 -13.38 -5.32
N SER A 822 -3.87 -12.79 -6.40
CA SER A 822 -3.08 -12.18 -7.48
C SER A 822 -3.84 -10.94 -7.97
N PRO A 823 -3.17 -9.78 -8.15
CA PRO A 823 -3.84 -8.57 -8.63
C PRO A 823 -4.23 -8.71 -10.10
N VAL A 824 -5.25 -7.96 -10.53
CA VAL A 824 -5.71 -7.95 -11.93
C VAL A 824 -4.61 -7.48 -12.88
N ARG A 825 -3.82 -6.48 -12.45
CA ARG A 825 -2.56 -6.10 -13.09
C ARG A 825 -1.42 -6.83 -12.37
N PRO A 826 -0.84 -7.89 -12.95
CA PRO A 826 0.24 -8.65 -12.30
C PRO A 826 1.48 -7.79 -12.13
N THR A 827 2.20 -8.03 -11.04
CA THR A 827 3.39 -7.26 -10.67
C THR A 827 4.32 -8.16 -9.86
N PRO A 828 5.65 -7.91 -9.87
CA PRO A 828 6.54 -8.51 -8.90
C PRO A 828 6.07 -8.20 -7.47
N LEU A 829 6.35 -9.09 -6.53
CA LEU A 829 6.01 -8.88 -5.13
C LEU A 829 7.21 -8.36 -4.35
N ALA A 830 6.97 -7.32 -3.53
CA ALA A 830 7.89 -6.80 -2.52
C ALA A 830 7.70 -7.49 -1.15
N GLY A 831 6.81 -8.47 -1.07
CA GLY A 831 6.56 -9.21 0.16
C GLY A 831 5.34 -10.11 0.05
N ALA A 832 5.17 -10.92 1.07
CA ALA A 832 4.02 -11.79 1.24
C ALA A 832 3.80 -12.08 2.72
N GLY A 833 2.57 -12.40 3.07
CA GLY A 833 2.18 -12.65 4.45
C GLY A 833 0.94 -13.52 4.58
N LEU A 834 0.61 -13.84 5.82
CA LEU A 834 -0.61 -14.53 6.22
C LEU A 834 -1.38 -13.65 7.20
N MET A 835 -2.69 -13.56 6.99
CA MET A 835 -3.57 -12.79 7.85
C MET A 835 -4.78 -13.62 8.30
N TYR A 836 -5.34 -13.28 9.44
CA TYR A 836 -6.63 -13.74 9.88
C TYR A 836 -7.70 -12.70 9.52
N LYS A 837 -8.74 -13.15 8.81
CA LYS A 837 -9.94 -12.37 8.53
C LYS A 837 -11.18 -13.12 9.01
N GLY A 838 -12.17 -12.41 9.53
CA GLY A 838 -13.38 -13.06 10.02
C GLY A 838 -14.50 -12.09 10.33
N VAL A 839 -15.54 -12.64 10.97
CA VAL A 839 -16.68 -11.92 11.52
C VAL A 839 -16.81 -12.34 12.98
N PRO A 840 -17.10 -11.42 13.93
CA PRO A 840 -17.27 -11.79 15.33
C PRO A 840 -18.24 -12.97 15.52
N LYS A 841 -17.89 -13.89 16.43
CA LYS A 841 -18.60 -15.17 16.72
C LYS A 841 -18.40 -16.28 15.68
N TYR A 842 -17.69 -16.05 14.59
CA TYR A 842 -17.38 -17.06 13.57
C TYR A 842 -15.87 -17.28 13.48
N GLY A 843 -15.45 -18.50 13.13
CA GLY A 843 -14.05 -18.92 13.20
C GLY A 843 -13.14 -18.33 12.14
N GLY A 844 -13.67 -17.60 11.14
CA GLY A 844 -12.91 -16.91 10.11
C GLY A 844 -12.00 -17.78 9.23
N PHE A 845 -11.07 -17.10 8.54
CA PHE A 845 -10.13 -17.66 7.58
C PHE A 845 -8.71 -17.18 7.83
N VAL A 846 -7.73 -18.07 7.68
CA VAL A 846 -6.33 -17.69 7.43
C VAL A 846 -6.17 -17.51 5.92
N ALA A 847 -5.81 -16.31 5.50
CA ALA A 847 -5.72 -15.92 4.10
C ALA A 847 -4.31 -15.47 3.72
N PRO A 848 -3.82 -15.84 2.52
CA PRO A 848 -2.64 -15.21 1.95
C PRO A 848 -2.89 -13.72 1.73
N LYS A 849 -1.85 -12.93 1.96
CA LYS A 849 -1.76 -11.51 1.62
C LYS A 849 -0.45 -11.31 0.85
N ILE A 850 -0.48 -10.48 -0.18
CA ILE A 850 0.72 -10.14 -0.96
C ILE A 850 1.00 -8.64 -0.84
N MET A 851 2.26 -8.26 -1.01
CA MET A 851 2.70 -6.88 -1.05
C MET A 851 3.25 -6.60 -2.44
N THR A 852 2.60 -5.71 -3.17
CA THR A 852 2.98 -5.36 -4.54
C THR A 852 4.27 -4.55 -4.57
N TYR A 853 5.06 -4.68 -5.63
CA TYR A 853 6.28 -3.88 -5.80
C TYR A 853 5.97 -2.37 -5.83
N ASN A 854 6.79 -1.58 -5.12
CA ASN A 854 6.63 -0.13 -5.06
C ASN A 854 7.35 0.57 -6.22
N PHE A 855 6.60 0.90 -7.27
CA PHE A 855 7.11 1.65 -8.42
C PHE A 855 7.47 3.11 -8.09
N GLY A 856 6.99 3.65 -6.96
CA GLY A 856 7.28 5.01 -6.53
C GLY A 856 8.78 5.29 -6.38
N ALA A 857 9.57 4.28 -6.00
CA ALA A 857 11.03 4.40 -5.91
C ALA A 857 11.72 4.65 -7.28
N HIS A 858 11.02 4.38 -8.39
CA HIS A 858 11.51 4.58 -9.76
C HIS A 858 10.97 5.84 -10.43
N ILE A 859 10.11 6.60 -9.74
CA ILE A 859 9.66 7.91 -10.23
C ILE A 859 10.81 8.89 -10.05
N GLN A 860 11.38 9.37 -11.15
CA GLN A 860 12.57 10.21 -11.11
C GLN A 860 12.20 11.69 -11.24
N ASP A 861 12.87 12.54 -10.46
CA ASP A 861 12.78 13.98 -10.70
C ASP A 861 13.42 14.33 -12.03
N PRO A 862 12.97 15.40 -12.70
CA PRO A 862 13.69 15.96 -13.83
C PRO A 862 15.07 16.40 -13.31
N THR A 863 16.16 15.76 -13.76
CA THR A 863 17.51 16.11 -13.30
C THR A 863 17.94 17.47 -13.84
N ASP A 864 18.37 18.37 -12.95
CA ASP A 864 18.95 19.69 -13.27
C ASP A 864 20.20 19.60 -14.18
N ASP A 865 20.89 18.45 -14.22
CA ASP A 865 22.07 18.21 -15.07
C ASP A 865 21.78 18.39 -16.57
N TRP A 866 20.52 18.18 -17.00
CA TRP A 866 20.14 18.47 -18.38
C TRP A 866 20.18 19.97 -18.69
N PHE A 867 19.74 20.82 -17.76
CA PHE A 867 19.79 22.26 -17.91
C PHE A 867 21.21 22.81 -17.80
N ALA A 868 22.03 22.25 -16.91
CA ALA A 868 23.43 22.62 -16.76
C ALA A 868 24.21 22.34 -18.05
N ALA A 869 24.02 21.17 -18.66
CA ALA A 869 24.64 20.82 -19.95
C ALA A 869 24.16 21.73 -21.10
N GLU A 870 22.90 22.16 -21.09
CA GLU A 870 22.34 23.07 -22.11
C GLU A 870 22.81 24.53 -21.91
N LEU A 871 22.97 24.98 -20.67
CA LEU A 871 23.56 26.29 -20.33
C LEU A 871 25.07 26.32 -20.64
N GLU A 872 25.79 25.23 -20.41
CA GLU A 872 27.20 25.06 -20.81
C GLU A 872 27.37 25.02 -22.34
N ALA A 873 26.48 24.33 -23.06
CA ALA A 873 26.48 24.33 -24.53
C ALA A 873 26.16 25.72 -25.12
N ARG A 874 25.27 26.49 -24.51
CA ARG A 874 24.94 27.86 -24.97
C ARG A 874 26.01 28.90 -24.60
N SER A 875 26.64 28.77 -23.43
CA SER A 875 27.73 29.66 -23.00
C SER A 875 29.02 29.43 -23.80
N SER A 876 29.30 28.17 -24.19
CA SER A 876 30.43 27.84 -25.08
C SER A 876 30.20 28.30 -26.52
N GLY A 877 28.96 28.31 -27.02
CA GLY A 877 28.61 28.83 -28.34
C GLY A 877 28.64 30.37 -28.45
N ALA A 878 28.32 31.09 -27.37
CA ALA A 878 28.36 32.56 -27.35
C ALA A 878 29.79 33.11 -27.18
N ALA A 879 30.72 32.35 -26.58
CA ALA A 879 32.11 32.75 -26.42
C ALA A 879 32.96 32.59 -27.70
N GLY A 880 32.52 31.78 -28.67
CA GLY A 880 33.26 31.52 -29.91
C GLY A 880 32.98 32.52 -31.06
N ALA A 881 31.97 33.39 -30.93
CA ALA A 881 31.58 34.32 -31.99
C ALA A 881 32.14 35.75 -31.81
N GLY A 882 33.01 35.97 -30.81
CA GLY A 882 33.52 37.29 -30.43
C GLY A 882 35.02 37.54 -30.70
N SER A 883 35.75 36.63 -31.34
CA SER A 883 37.23 36.74 -31.44
C SER A 883 37.83 36.78 -32.84
N ASP A 884 37.05 36.91 -33.91
CA ASP A 884 37.58 37.14 -35.27
C ASP A 884 37.02 38.45 -35.86
N SER A 885 37.47 39.57 -35.30
CA SER A 885 37.66 40.83 -36.03
C SER A 885 38.73 41.65 -35.34
N GLY A 886 39.97 41.43 -35.75
CA GLY A 886 41.16 42.20 -35.42
C GLY A 886 42.05 42.30 -36.65
#